data_AF-A0A7C4RAG3-F1
#
_entry.id   AF-A0A7C4RAG3-F1
#
_cell.length_a   1.000
_cell.length_b   1.000
_cell.length_c   1.000
_cell.angle_alpha   90.00
_cell.angle_beta   90.00
_cell.angle_gamma   90.00
#
_symmetry.space_group_name_H-M   'P 1'
#
loop_
_entity.id
_entity.type
_entity.pdbx_description
1 polymer ?
#
loop_
_entity_poly.entity_id
_entity_poly.type
_entity_poly.pdbx_seq_one_letter_code
_entity_poly.pdbx_strand_id
1 'polypeptide(L)'
;MDADVLVLGGGVGGITAALEIAEKGFTVCLVEKEPSIGGRMAQLDKTFPTLDCSICILGPKMVEASMHPNIKLLAYSEVKEVKRDNEGYRFTVKIVKKPRYVDENKCTGCRRCEEKCPVKVASEFNEGIGLRKAIYIPFPQAVPRVATIDRERCLYFTKGICRVCEKICPSEAVNFEQEPEEITLNVHSIIISTGFNLLDPSILPQYGYGRYPDVLTSLQYERLMNAAGPTGGEIVRPSDRKHPKRIAIIQCVGSRNVKVKDYCSQICCMYATKQAIVTKEHDPNIDVVIFYKDINASGKGHEELVRRAVEEYGVKYIKGLPSEVLWDDKNGKLFIRYMDLPSGEMKWLDIDLVVLSPAVTPRDDLKKIAETFGLELNEYGFIRSIDETLVNTNIPGIYVCGACEGPKDISHTVMQALAAAAQASERILSLRKEKILIRSQPVVNAIEETGGEPRIGIFVCHCGLNIAAVVDVKEVVRDVANIPDVVYATDLTFACSKDGVEAIKEAIKKQNLNRVIVASCTPSTHEPLFRKICEEAGLNPYLFEMVNIREHVSWVHRTYPRIATDKAKELIRMAVARARLLQPLRRTEVEVTPSTLIIGGSISGLVAAKTLSKAGFKVYLVESGDKLGNDLDFYRYDNTEAKWISELINSINYDRNIEVYLSSKIEEVKGSIGEFKVKIIRDGNIEDVTIGTIIVALTPEEFKPDGIYGHGRNRNIITIPELRRGSHIINNGENMAFILCAGARERSGRVFCSAICCEEALKEMIEIKEKNPEVNIYALYRDLRLPLNGEKLYRQAREAGIEFIRYDIDRPLEISEKDGTLLLNVYESSSNIEFEIPIDKVILATPILPSRENRELSSILKVPLNIYGFYLEAHPKLRPLDFSVDGIYLCGASYYPQRLHESVLQGLGAASRALTPMIRGKVSVEPVIAQVEQNLCTGCGRCHDVCEFGAIKLEVASEDRLIAIVDPKLCKGCGSCSVECPAKAITIHHFRDNQILAMIEAAFEKPSPRDRPKILAFFCNWCGYAAADMAGISRYEYPPTVEIIRVMCSARVDILHVLYALLRGADGVLIVGCHPGDCHYISGNLKAKERVMKVKELIESVGIPSNRVRIDWASAGEGLRLSKIIKEFTDEIEVIGYNPLRRCG
;
A
#
# COMPACT_ATOMS: atom_id res chain seq x y z
N MET A 1 -30.99 5.85 -17.05
CA MET A 1 -29.61 5.42 -17.33
C MET A 1 -29.48 3.99 -16.84
N ASP A 2 -28.74 3.13 -17.53
CA ASP A 2 -28.49 1.78 -17.04
C ASP A 2 -26.99 1.65 -16.69
N ALA A 3 -26.70 1.01 -15.57
CA ALA A 3 -25.35 0.61 -15.18
C ALA A 3 -25.41 -0.79 -14.57
N ASP A 4 -24.28 -1.50 -14.50
CA ASP A 4 -24.24 -2.81 -13.86
C ASP A 4 -24.22 -2.69 -12.35
N VAL A 5 -23.41 -1.77 -11.82
CA VAL A 5 -23.23 -1.55 -10.38
C VAL A 5 -23.39 -0.07 -10.02
N LEU A 6 -24.08 0.19 -8.92
CA LEU A 6 -24.03 1.46 -8.20
C LEU A 6 -23.03 1.34 -7.04
N VAL A 7 -22.08 2.27 -6.94
CA VAL A 7 -21.23 2.42 -5.76
C VAL A 7 -21.59 3.72 -5.05
N LEU A 8 -22.01 3.64 -3.79
CA LEU A 8 -22.39 4.79 -2.96
C LEU A 8 -21.26 5.15 -1.99
N GLY A 9 -20.61 6.28 -2.23
CA GLY A 9 -19.47 6.79 -1.46
C GLY A 9 -18.16 6.66 -2.22
N GLY A 10 -17.53 7.77 -2.54
CA GLY A 10 -16.26 7.91 -3.26
C GLY A 10 -15.04 7.99 -2.33
N GLY A 11 -15.06 7.30 -1.18
CA GLY A 11 -13.84 7.05 -0.40
C GLY A 11 -12.91 6.04 -1.07
N VAL A 12 -11.77 5.73 -0.46
CA VAL A 12 -10.82 4.73 -1.01
C VAL A 12 -11.47 3.37 -1.28
N GLY A 13 -12.43 2.94 -0.44
CA GLY A 13 -13.20 1.72 -0.65
C GLY A 13 -14.05 1.76 -1.92
N GLY A 14 -14.93 2.76 -2.05
CA GLY A 14 -15.78 2.90 -3.23
C GLY A 14 -15.01 3.18 -4.52
N ILE A 15 -13.91 3.96 -4.47
CA ILE A 15 -13.00 4.14 -5.62
C ILE A 15 -12.42 2.80 -6.06
N THR A 16 -11.92 2.01 -5.11
CA THR A 16 -11.35 0.68 -5.39
C THR A 16 -12.39 -0.25 -5.99
N ALA A 17 -13.58 -0.35 -5.38
CA ALA A 17 -14.66 -1.20 -5.89
C ALA A 17 -15.09 -0.79 -7.30
N ALA A 18 -15.25 0.51 -7.55
CA ALA A 18 -15.65 1.02 -8.85
C ALA A 18 -14.60 0.71 -9.93
N LEU A 19 -13.31 0.93 -9.63
CA LEU A 19 -12.21 0.60 -10.54
C LEU A 19 -12.13 -0.90 -10.80
N GLU A 20 -12.19 -1.72 -9.75
CA GLU A 20 -12.09 -3.19 -9.86
C GLU A 20 -13.20 -3.79 -10.73
N ILE A 21 -14.44 -3.28 -10.60
CA ILE A 21 -15.59 -3.70 -11.42
C ILE A 21 -15.46 -3.20 -12.86
N ALA A 22 -14.99 -1.96 -13.02
CA ALA A 22 -14.83 -1.33 -14.31
C ALA A 22 -13.69 -1.94 -15.14
N GLU A 23 -12.60 -2.37 -14.48
CA GLU A 23 -11.47 -3.09 -15.06
C GLU A 23 -11.89 -4.45 -15.62
N LYS A 24 -12.86 -5.14 -14.99
CA LYS A 24 -13.52 -6.34 -15.51
C LYS A 24 -14.37 -6.08 -16.75
N GLY A 25 -14.70 -4.82 -17.03
CA GLY A 25 -15.50 -4.41 -18.18
C GLY A 25 -16.98 -4.12 -17.90
N PHE A 26 -17.40 -4.13 -16.63
CA PHE A 26 -18.76 -3.76 -16.25
C PHE A 26 -18.92 -2.25 -16.10
N THR A 27 -20.13 -1.75 -16.32
CA THR A 27 -20.45 -0.33 -16.16
C THR A 27 -20.77 0.02 -14.71
N VAL A 28 -20.20 1.11 -14.19
CA VAL A 28 -20.35 1.54 -12.80
C VAL A 28 -20.84 2.97 -12.73
N CYS A 29 -21.82 3.23 -11.86
CA CYS A 29 -22.16 4.58 -11.43
C CYS A 29 -21.58 4.80 -10.02
N LEU A 30 -20.63 5.72 -9.88
CA LEU A 30 -20.04 6.10 -8.59
C LEU A 30 -20.68 7.39 -8.08
N VAL A 31 -21.46 7.31 -7.01
CA VAL A 31 -22.17 8.45 -6.40
C VAL A 31 -21.43 8.93 -5.16
N GLU A 32 -21.10 10.22 -5.11
CA GLU A 32 -20.44 10.85 -3.96
C GLU A 32 -21.24 12.05 -3.49
N LYS A 33 -21.50 12.09 -2.18
CA LYS A 33 -22.28 13.14 -1.51
C LYS A 33 -21.57 14.49 -1.57
N GLU A 34 -20.27 14.49 -1.33
CA GLU A 34 -19.43 15.67 -1.30
C GLU A 34 -19.06 16.14 -2.71
N PRO A 35 -18.58 17.39 -2.88
CA PRO A 35 -18.22 17.90 -4.20
C PRO A 35 -17.05 17.16 -4.88
N SER A 36 -16.32 16.32 -4.15
CA SER A 36 -15.16 15.55 -4.61
C SER A 36 -15.14 14.16 -3.98
N ILE A 37 -14.66 13.17 -4.72
CA ILE A 37 -14.24 11.88 -4.19
C ILE A 37 -12.92 12.02 -3.40
N GLY A 38 -12.55 10.99 -2.64
CA GLY A 38 -11.32 10.88 -1.86
C GLY A 38 -11.56 10.55 -0.38
N GLY A 39 -12.73 10.93 0.17
CA GLY A 39 -13.12 10.65 1.56
C GLY A 39 -12.11 11.12 2.60
N ARG A 40 -12.09 10.47 3.76
CA ARG A 40 -11.16 10.79 4.87
C ARG A 40 -9.68 10.62 4.49
N MET A 41 -9.36 9.68 3.58
CA MET A 41 -7.98 9.44 3.15
C MET A 41 -7.37 10.67 2.44
N ALA A 42 -8.16 11.44 1.70
CA ALA A 42 -7.70 12.68 1.08
C ALA A 42 -7.35 13.78 2.11
N GLN A 43 -7.91 13.72 3.33
CA GLN A 43 -7.60 14.67 4.41
C GLN A 43 -6.29 14.34 5.13
N LEU A 44 -5.79 13.11 5.04
CA LEU A 44 -4.56 12.68 5.73
C LEU A 44 -3.32 13.30 5.07
N ASP A 45 -2.28 13.56 5.86
CA ASP A 45 -0.96 13.89 5.32
C ASP A 45 -0.24 12.62 4.85
N LYS A 46 0.08 11.73 5.79
CA LYS A 46 0.70 10.42 5.52
C LYS A 46 -0.21 9.24 5.87
N THR A 47 0.17 8.04 5.43
CA THR A 47 -0.47 6.77 5.82
C THR A 47 0.51 5.85 6.53
N PHE A 48 0.10 5.22 7.63
CA PHE A 48 0.90 4.18 8.30
C PHE A 48 0.74 2.84 7.57
N PRO A 49 1.68 1.87 7.69
CA PRO A 49 2.98 1.98 8.35
C PRO A 49 4.07 2.58 7.45
N THR A 50 3.80 2.75 6.15
CA THR A 50 4.81 3.15 5.15
C THR A 50 5.22 4.62 5.25
N LEU A 51 4.40 5.47 5.87
CA LEU A 51 4.54 6.93 5.88
C LEU A 51 4.43 7.56 4.47
N ASP A 52 3.76 6.86 3.54
CA ASP A 52 3.47 7.41 2.21
C ASP A 52 2.60 8.65 2.30
N CYS A 53 2.84 9.62 1.41
CA CYS A 53 1.93 10.74 1.18
C CYS A 53 0.56 10.22 0.74
N SER A 54 -0.46 10.47 1.55
CA SER A 54 -1.80 9.90 1.37
C SER A 54 -2.43 10.31 0.03
N ILE A 55 -2.47 11.62 -0.24
CA ILE A 55 -3.04 12.12 -1.50
C ILE A 55 -2.18 11.76 -2.72
N CYS A 56 -0.88 11.51 -2.54
CA CYS A 56 0.00 11.14 -3.64
C CYS A 56 -0.28 9.72 -4.14
N ILE A 57 -0.74 8.82 -3.27
CA ILE A 57 -1.12 7.46 -3.67
C ILE A 57 -2.61 7.37 -4.03
N LEU A 58 -3.48 8.15 -3.37
CA LEU A 58 -4.92 8.17 -3.65
C LEU A 58 -5.30 9.00 -4.88
N GLY A 59 -4.65 10.14 -5.11
CA GLY A 59 -4.95 11.06 -6.19
C GLY A 59 -4.97 10.41 -7.58
N PRO A 60 -3.97 9.56 -7.92
CA PRO A 60 -3.99 8.79 -9.17
C PRO A 60 -5.25 7.92 -9.31
N LYS A 61 -5.67 7.23 -8.23
CA LYS A 61 -6.87 6.40 -8.24
C LYS A 61 -8.15 7.22 -8.38
N MET A 62 -8.19 8.43 -7.79
CA MET A 62 -9.28 9.37 -8.00
C MET A 62 -9.37 9.82 -9.46
N VAL A 63 -8.25 10.22 -10.07
CA VAL A 63 -8.18 10.63 -11.48
C VAL A 63 -8.58 9.48 -12.37
N GLU A 64 -8.01 8.29 -12.15
CA GLU A 64 -8.32 7.05 -12.86
C GLU A 64 -9.82 6.77 -12.83
N ALA A 65 -10.46 6.80 -11.65
CA ALA A 65 -11.89 6.55 -11.52
C ALA A 65 -12.73 7.60 -12.25
N SER A 66 -12.31 8.87 -12.25
CA SER A 66 -13.04 9.95 -12.93
C SER A 66 -12.92 9.95 -14.45
N MET A 67 -11.85 9.35 -14.98
CA MET A 67 -11.56 9.27 -16.41
C MET A 67 -11.85 7.87 -16.98
N HIS A 68 -12.21 6.91 -16.14
CA HIS A 68 -12.43 5.54 -16.59
C HIS A 68 -13.70 5.48 -17.47
N PRO A 69 -13.63 4.91 -18.68
CA PRO A 69 -14.73 4.92 -19.65
C PRO A 69 -15.98 4.17 -19.17
N ASN A 70 -15.79 3.14 -18.34
CA ASN A 70 -16.89 2.37 -17.74
C ASN A 70 -17.38 2.95 -16.39
N ILE A 71 -16.85 4.08 -15.91
CA ILE A 71 -17.28 4.70 -14.66
C ILE A 71 -17.95 6.04 -14.94
N LYS A 72 -19.22 6.16 -14.56
CA LYS A 72 -19.90 7.45 -14.46
C LYS A 72 -19.78 7.99 -13.05
N LEU A 73 -18.96 9.01 -12.86
CA LEU A 73 -18.86 9.71 -11.58
C LEU A 73 -19.97 10.77 -11.45
N LEU A 74 -20.81 10.62 -10.42
CA LEU A 74 -21.81 11.60 -9.97
C LEU A 74 -21.39 12.15 -8.61
N ALA A 75 -20.45 13.10 -8.61
CA ALA A 75 -20.07 13.84 -7.40
C ALA A 75 -21.12 14.89 -7.05
N TYR A 76 -21.16 15.33 -5.79
CA TYR A 76 -22.18 16.21 -5.24
C TYR A 76 -23.61 15.71 -5.45
N SER A 77 -23.81 14.40 -5.31
CA SER A 77 -25.09 13.73 -5.59
C SER A 77 -25.46 12.78 -4.45
N GLU A 78 -26.76 12.60 -4.22
CA GLU A 78 -27.28 11.76 -3.12
C GLU A 78 -28.39 10.82 -3.63
N VAL A 79 -28.47 9.62 -3.06
CA VAL A 79 -29.57 8.69 -3.36
C VAL A 79 -30.80 9.13 -2.57
N LYS A 80 -31.93 9.27 -3.27
CA LYS A 80 -33.23 9.69 -2.71
C LYS A 80 -34.16 8.51 -2.47
N GLU A 81 -34.17 7.54 -3.36
CA GLU A 81 -35.10 6.40 -3.32
C GLU A 81 -34.46 5.18 -3.98
N VAL A 82 -34.68 3.99 -3.40
CA VAL A 82 -34.29 2.70 -3.98
C VAL A 82 -35.52 1.80 -4.01
N LYS A 83 -35.84 1.28 -5.19
CA LYS A 83 -36.90 0.30 -5.38
C LYS A 83 -36.31 -0.98 -5.96
N ARG A 84 -36.75 -2.11 -5.43
CA ARG A 84 -36.43 -3.43 -5.98
C ARG A 84 -37.51 -3.81 -6.99
N ASP A 85 -37.12 -4.43 -8.09
CA ASP A 85 -38.08 -5.00 -9.02
C ASP A 85 -38.84 -6.19 -8.40
N ASN A 86 -39.98 -6.55 -8.99
CA ASN A 86 -40.86 -7.61 -8.47
C ASN A 86 -40.20 -9.01 -8.49
N GLU A 87 -39.18 -9.20 -9.32
CA GLU A 87 -38.44 -10.46 -9.42
C GLU A 87 -37.21 -10.49 -8.48
N GLY A 88 -36.84 -9.36 -7.89
CA GLY A 88 -35.75 -9.25 -6.94
C GLY A 88 -34.34 -9.22 -7.54
N TYR A 89 -34.22 -9.04 -8.86
CA TYR A 89 -32.97 -9.12 -9.61
C TYR A 89 -32.33 -7.76 -9.89
N ARG A 90 -33.13 -6.69 -9.98
CA ARG A 90 -32.66 -5.32 -10.26
C ARG A 90 -33.15 -4.30 -9.24
N PHE A 91 -32.44 -3.20 -9.18
CA PHE A 91 -32.77 -2.02 -8.39
C PHE A 91 -32.96 -0.82 -9.30
N THR A 92 -34.05 -0.09 -9.10
CA THR A 92 -34.26 1.24 -9.66
C THR A 92 -33.93 2.26 -8.58
N VAL A 93 -32.88 3.05 -8.81
CA VAL A 93 -32.35 4.04 -7.87
C VAL A 93 -32.58 5.44 -8.41
N LYS A 94 -33.20 6.30 -7.61
CA LYS A 94 -33.30 7.74 -7.90
C LYS A 94 -32.20 8.50 -7.18
N ILE A 95 -31.43 9.25 -7.95
CA ILE A 95 -30.29 10.05 -7.49
C ILE A 95 -30.64 11.52 -7.73
N VAL A 96 -30.38 12.37 -6.75
CA VAL A 96 -30.47 13.82 -6.90
C VAL A 96 -29.06 14.36 -7.03
N LYS A 97 -28.74 14.91 -8.20
CA LYS A 97 -27.51 15.68 -8.42
C LYS A 97 -27.76 17.10 -7.95
N LYS A 98 -27.06 17.51 -6.88
CA LYS A 98 -27.24 18.84 -6.27
C LYS A 98 -26.67 19.90 -7.22
N PRO A 99 -27.31 21.08 -7.32
CA PRO A 99 -26.80 22.16 -8.15
C PRO A 99 -25.51 22.71 -7.54
N ARG A 100 -24.41 22.71 -8.30
CA ARG A 100 -23.17 23.38 -7.91
C ARG A 100 -23.26 24.90 -8.02
N TYR A 101 -24.27 25.38 -8.76
CA TYR A 101 -24.39 26.71 -9.31
C TYR A 101 -23.20 27.12 -10.18
N VAL A 102 -22.56 26.11 -10.77
CA VAL A 102 -21.40 26.19 -11.64
C VAL A 102 -21.53 25.08 -12.67
N ASP A 103 -21.50 25.45 -13.95
CA ASP A 103 -21.49 24.52 -15.07
C ASP A 103 -20.18 23.71 -15.06
N GLU A 104 -20.32 22.41 -14.84
CA GLU A 104 -19.20 21.46 -14.74
C GLU A 104 -18.38 21.36 -16.03
N ASN A 105 -19.00 21.59 -17.20
CA ASN A 105 -18.32 21.50 -18.50
C ASN A 105 -17.53 22.77 -18.83
N LYS A 106 -17.97 23.93 -18.32
CA LYS A 106 -17.28 25.22 -18.52
C LYS A 106 -16.26 25.53 -17.43
N CYS A 107 -16.39 24.93 -16.25
CA CYS A 107 -15.50 25.24 -15.13
C CYS A 107 -14.08 24.73 -15.37
N THR A 108 -13.12 25.64 -15.46
CA THR A 108 -11.70 25.30 -15.59
C THR A 108 -11.01 24.97 -14.25
N GLY A 109 -11.71 25.13 -13.12
CA GLY A 109 -11.12 24.91 -11.80
C GLY A 109 -10.02 25.91 -11.40
N CYS A 110 -9.98 27.09 -12.04
CA CYS A 110 -8.93 28.12 -11.86
C CYS A 110 -8.96 28.90 -10.53
N ARG A 111 -10.00 28.72 -9.70
CA ARG A 111 -10.19 29.35 -8.37
C ARG A 111 -10.22 30.89 -8.28
N ARG A 112 -10.16 31.62 -9.40
CA ARG A 112 -10.29 33.11 -9.41
C ARG A 112 -11.57 33.61 -8.72
N CYS A 113 -12.66 32.88 -8.86
CA CYS A 113 -13.94 33.20 -8.23
C CYS A 113 -13.92 33.00 -6.70
N GLU A 114 -13.12 32.06 -6.19
CA GLU A 114 -12.90 31.85 -4.76
C GLU A 114 -12.12 33.02 -4.16
N GLU A 115 -11.03 33.45 -4.80
CA GLU A 115 -10.19 34.56 -4.34
C GLU A 115 -10.97 35.86 -4.11
N LYS A 116 -11.95 36.15 -4.98
CA LYS A 116 -12.76 37.37 -4.92
C LYS A 116 -14.02 37.25 -4.06
N CYS A 117 -14.36 36.06 -3.58
CA CYS A 117 -15.53 35.88 -2.73
C CYS A 117 -15.32 36.58 -1.37
N PRO A 118 -16.22 37.48 -0.92
CA PRO A 118 -16.05 38.19 0.34
C PRO A 118 -16.38 37.33 1.57
N VAL A 119 -17.13 36.25 1.40
CA VAL A 119 -17.57 35.37 2.50
C VAL A 119 -16.41 34.52 3.00
N LYS A 120 -16.27 34.38 4.32
CA LYS A 120 -15.35 33.43 4.96
C LYS A 120 -16.16 32.51 5.87
N VAL A 121 -15.97 31.20 5.75
CA VAL A 121 -16.62 30.18 6.57
C VAL A 121 -15.61 29.12 6.99
N ALA A 122 -15.85 28.45 8.11
CA ALA A 122 -15.03 27.34 8.55
C ALA A 122 -15.01 26.24 7.47
N SER A 123 -13.84 25.72 7.17
CA SER A 123 -13.64 24.68 6.16
C SER A 123 -13.86 23.31 6.77
N GLU A 124 -14.84 22.57 6.26
CA GLU A 124 -15.17 21.20 6.68
C GLU A 124 -14.00 20.26 6.38
N PHE A 125 -13.41 20.36 5.18
CA PHE A 125 -12.24 19.57 4.81
C PHE A 125 -11.02 19.81 5.74
N ASN A 126 -10.91 21.00 6.32
CA ASN A 126 -9.86 21.36 7.27
C ASN A 126 -10.33 21.28 8.74
N GLU A 127 -11.41 20.53 9.01
CA GLU A 127 -11.94 20.25 10.36
C GLU A 127 -12.14 21.52 11.21
N GLY A 128 -12.57 22.60 10.55
CA GLY A 128 -12.89 23.88 11.19
C GLY A 128 -11.71 24.80 11.52
N ILE A 129 -10.46 24.34 11.38
CA ILE A 129 -9.25 25.16 11.67
C ILE A 129 -8.94 26.12 10.51
N GLY A 130 -9.22 25.69 9.29
CA GLY A 130 -9.08 26.51 8.08
C GLY A 130 -10.35 27.28 7.74
N LEU A 131 -10.20 28.34 6.94
CA LEU A 131 -11.32 29.06 6.33
C LEU A 131 -11.42 28.72 4.84
N ARG A 132 -12.66 28.56 4.36
CA ARG A 132 -13.00 28.55 2.92
C ARG A 132 -13.95 29.70 2.60
N LYS A 133 -14.32 29.80 1.32
CA LYS A 133 -15.25 30.79 0.78
C LYS A 133 -16.62 30.15 0.50
N ALA A 134 -17.62 30.98 0.17
CA ALA A 134 -18.94 30.47 -0.23
C ALA A 134 -18.88 29.74 -1.58
N ILE A 135 -18.13 30.25 -2.55
CA ILE A 135 -17.74 29.49 -3.75
C ILE A 135 -16.35 28.90 -3.53
N TYR A 136 -16.19 27.58 -3.64
CA TYR A 136 -14.96 26.90 -3.23
C TYR A 136 -14.70 25.64 -4.05
N ILE A 137 -13.45 25.17 -4.01
CA ILE A 137 -13.05 23.81 -4.35
C ILE A 137 -12.58 23.13 -3.05
N PRO A 138 -13.06 21.92 -2.70
CA PRO A 138 -12.83 21.34 -1.36
C PRO A 138 -11.36 21.27 -0.94
N PHE A 139 -10.48 20.84 -1.86
CA PHE A 139 -9.03 20.74 -1.66
C PHE A 139 -8.31 20.78 -3.02
N PRO A 140 -6.99 21.03 -3.06
CA PRO A 140 -6.29 21.29 -4.32
C PRO A 140 -6.35 20.14 -5.35
N GLN A 141 -6.31 18.89 -4.88
CA GLN A 141 -6.36 17.68 -5.71
C GLN A 141 -7.78 17.12 -5.87
N ALA A 142 -8.82 17.92 -5.62
CA ALA A 142 -10.21 17.48 -5.71
C ALA A 142 -10.56 16.92 -7.09
N VAL A 143 -11.36 15.86 -7.10
CA VAL A 143 -11.86 15.18 -8.30
C VAL A 143 -13.37 14.94 -8.14
N PRO A 144 -14.25 15.47 -9.01
CA PRO A 144 -13.92 16.39 -10.09
C PRO A 144 -13.47 17.75 -9.53
N ARG A 145 -12.51 18.38 -10.20
CA ARG A 145 -12.04 19.72 -9.84
C ARG A 145 -12.98 20.81 -10.36
N VAL A 146 -14.17 20.92 -9.76
CA VAL A 146 -15.18 21.92 -10.12
C VAL A 146 -15.52 22.75 -8.90
N ALA A 147 -15.63 24.07 -9.08
CA ALA A 147 -16.07 24.97 -8.02
C ALA A 147 -17.55 24.71 -7.66
N THR A 148 -17.88 24.85 -6.39
CA THR A 148 -19.24 24.68 -5.88
C THR A 148 -19.62 25.90 -5.03
N ILE A 149 -20.82 26.43 -5.23
CA ILE A 149 -21.38 27.49 -4.39
C ILE A 149 -22.20 26.86 -3.27
N ASP A 150 -21.79 27.12 -2.04
CA ASP A 150 -22.57 26.85 -0.84
C ASP A 150 -23.74 27.84 -0.75
N ARG A 151 -24.95 27.34 -1.03
CA ARG A 151 -26.19 28.14 -1.05
C ARG A 151 -26.46 28.80 0.30
N GLU A 152 -26.21 28.10 1.41
CA GLU A 152 -26.54 28.56 2.76
C GLU A 152 -25.63 29.71 3.23
N ARG A 153 -24.44 29.83 2.63
CA ARG A 153 -23.44 30.84 3.02
C ARG A 153 -23.27 31.94 1.97
N CYS A 154 -23.77 31.75 0.75
CA CYS A 154 -23.62 32.72 -0.33
C CYS A 154 -24.52 33.96 -0.13
N LEU A 155 -23.92 35.16 -0.21
CA LEU A 155 -24.65 36.44 -0.07
C LEU A 155 -25.67 36.69 -1.19
N TYR A 156 -25.53 36.05 -2.35
CA TYR A 156 -26.55 36.09 -3.40
C TYR A 156 -27.83 35.39 -2.95
N PHE A 157 -27.72 34.12 -2.55
CA PHE A 157 -28.87 33.31 -2.19
C PHE A 157 -29.50 33.72 -0.85
N THR A 158 -28.70 34.22 0.08
CA THR A 158 -29.18 34.61 1.42
C THR A 158 -29.69 36.05 1.48
N LYS A 159 -29.14 36.97 0.67
CA LYS A 159 -29.43 38.41 0.77
C LYS A 159 -29.71 39.11 -0.57
N GLY A 160 -29.45 38.48 -1.72
CA GLY A 160 -29.66 39.06 -3.05
C GLY A 160 -28.60 40.07 -3.51
N ILE A 161 -27.49 40.25 -2.78
CA ILE A 161 -26.62 41.43 -2.94
C ILE A 161 -25.25 41.21 -3.63
N CYS A 162 -24.87 39.98 -3.99
CA CYS A 162 -23.51 39.69 -4.49
C CYS A 162 -23.52 38.80 -5.73
N ARG A 163 -22.81 39.19 -6.80
CA ARG A 163 -22.57 38.36 -8.01
C ARG A 163 -21.12 38.45 -8.51
N VAL A 164 -20.18 38.68 -7.61
CA VAL A 164 -18.76 38.91 -7.95
C VAL A 164 -18.13 37.69 -8.64
N CYS A 165 -18.47 36.48 -8.19
CA CYS A 165 -17.93 35.24 -8.77
C CYS A 165 -18.35 35.04 -10.23
N GLU A 166 -19.57 35.43 -10.60
CA GLU A 166 -20.07 35.41 -11.99
C GLU A 166 -19.28 36.40 -12.85
N LYS A 167 -19.13 37.65 -12.39
CA LYS A 167 -18.41 38.71 -13.14
C LYS A 167 -16.93 38.43 -13.40
N ILE A 168 -16.25 37.73 -12.49
CA ILE A 168 -14.81 37.44 -12.61
C ILE A 168 -14.52 36.09 -13.28
N CYS A 169 -15.54 35.27 -13.55
CA CYS A 169 -15.36 33.94 -14.13
C CYS A 169 -15.00 34.05 -15.61
N PRO A 170 -13.77 33.70 -16.03
CA PRO A 170 -13.35 33.87 -17.42
C PRO A 170 -14.05 32.91 -18.39
N SER A 171 -14.60 31.80 -17.87
CA SER A 171 -15.30 30.79 -18.67
C SER A 171 -16.81 30.85 -18.53
N GLU A 172 -17.34 31.90 -17.88
CA GLU A 172 -18.78 32.11 -17.69
C GLU A 172 -19.50 30.87 -17.14
N ALA A 173 -18.82 30.15 -16.23
CA ALA A 173 -19.29 28.88 -15.70
C ALA A 173 -20.28 29.05 -14.53
N VAL A 174 -20.28 30.19 -13.83
CA VAL A 174 -21.18 30.41 -12.69
C VAL A 174 -22.61 30.56 -13.20
N ASN A 175 -23.52 29.74 -12.68
CA ASN A 175 -24.94 29.75 -13.02
C ASN A 175 -25.80 29.64 -11.76
N PHE A 176 -26.32 30.78 -11.27
CA PHE A 176 -27.16 30.82 -10.08
C PHE A 176 -28.56 30.21 -10.26
N GLU A 177 -28.98 29.99 -11.51
CA GLU A 177 -30.29 29.44 -11.87
C GLU A 177 -30.24 27.91 -12.05
N GLN A 178 -29.08 27.28 -11.82
CA GLN A 178 -28.95 25.83 -11.89
C GLN A 178 -29.89 25.14 -10.88
N GLU A 179 -30.74 24.25 -11.38
CA GLU A 179 -31.64 23.44 -10.57
C GLU A 179 -31.06 22.05 -10.26
N PRO A 180 -31.50 21.39 -9.17
CA PRO A 180 -31.19 19.98 -8.93
C PRO A 180 -31.69 19.10 -10.07
N GLU A 181 -30.87 18.12 -10.47
CA GLU A 181 -31.22 17.15 -11.52
C GLU A 181 -31.60 15.81 -10.88
N GLU A 182 -32.76 15.26 -11.22
CA GLU A 182 -33.16 13.90 -10.82
C GLU A 182 -32.76 12.88 -11.88
N ILE A 183 -31.92 11.92 -11.50
CA ILE A 183 -31.40 10.86 -12.36
C ILE A 183 -31.98 9.53 -11.89
N THR A 184 -32.63 8.78 -12.79
CA THR A 184 -33.07 7.41 -12.52
C THR A 184 -32.10 6.41 -13.14
N LEU A 185 -31.61 5.49 -12.32
CA LEU A 185 -30.61 4.48 -12.67
C LEU A 185 -31.15 3.07 -12.39
N ASN A 186 -31.04 2.15 -13.34
CA ASN A 186 -31.27 0.72 -13.09
C ASN A 186 -29.93 0.01 -12.91
N VAL A 187 -29.79 -0.81 -11.87
CA VAL A 187 -28.57 -1.58 -11.56
C VAL A 187 -28.88 -3.01 -11.08
N HIS A 188 -27.90 -3.91 -11.22
CA HIS A 188 -28.00 -5.30 -10.77
C HIS A 188 -27.44 -5.49 -9.35
N SER A 189 -26.47 -4.66 -8.98
CA SER A 189 -25.80 -4.69 -7.69
C SER A 189 -25.56 -3.27 -7.15
N ILE A 190 -25.49 -3.16 -5.83
CA ILE A 190 -25.19 -1.92 -5.11
C ILE A 190 -24.07 -2.19 -4.10
N ILE A 191 -23.08 -1.31 -4.01
CA ILE A 191 -22.03 -1.35 -2.99
C ILE A 191 -22.09 -0.06 -2.16
N ILE A 192 -22.21 -0.19 -0.83
CA ILE A 192 -22.25 0.92 0.12
C ILE A 192 -20.86 1.11 0.74
N SER A 193 -20.27 2.30 0.58
CA SER A 193 -18.94 2.67 1.09
C SER A 193 -18.88 4.12 1.58
N THR A 194 -19.83 4.51 2.41
CA THR A 194 -20.04 5.92 2.80
C THR A 194 -19.04 6.45 3.82
N GLY A 195 -18.27 5.58 4.48
CA GLY A 195 -17.21 5.95 5.42
C GLY A 195 -17.70 6.14 6.86
N PHE A 196 -17.07 7.07 7.59
CA PHE A 196 -17.23 7.24 9.03
C PHE A 196 -17.04 8.70 9.48
N ASN A 197 -17.42 8.99 10.73
CA ASN A 197 -17.14 10.23 11.45
C ASN A 197 -16.26 9.98 12.67
N LEU A 198 -15.65 11.05 13.19
CA LEU A 198 -15.01 11.02 14.50
C LEU A 198 -15.96 11.60 15.54
N LEU A 199 -15.97 10.98 16.71
CA LEU A 199 -16.68 11.49 17.88
C LEU A 199 -16.20 12.92 18.20
N ASP A 200 -17.14 13.83 18.42
CA ASP A 200 -16.83 15.15 18.98
C ASP A 200 -16.35 15.00 20.43
N PRO A 201 -15.08 15.29 20.76
CA PRO A 201 -14.56 15.12 22.11
C PRO A 201 -15.15 16.09 23.14
N SER A 202 -15.95 17.08 22.74
CA SER A 202 -16.57 18.06 23.66
C SER A 202 -17.42 17.39 24.76
N ILE A 203 -17.93 16.18 24.51
CA ILE A 203 -18.67 15.37 25.49
C ILE A 203 -17.79 14.83 26.63
N LEU A 204 -16.46 14.92 26.50
CA LEU A 204 -15.46 14.55 27.51
C LEU A 204 -14.75 15.83 28.00
N PRO A 205 -15.44 16.67 28.82
CA PRO A 205 -14.95 18.00 29.19
C PRO A 205 -13.63 17.98 29.94
N GLN A 206 -13.25 16.84 30.54
CA GLN A 206 -11.97 16.67 31.22
C GLN A 206 -10.76 16.81 30.29
N TYR A 207 -10.93 16.65 28.97
CA TYR A 207 -9.84 16.84 28.01
C TYR A 207 -9.78 18.25 27.42
N GLY A 208 -10.73 19.13 27.76
CA GLY A 208 -10.65 20.56 27.42
C GLY A 208 -10.87 20.92 25.95
N TYR A 209 -11.29 19.97 25.09
CA TYR A 209 -11.60 20.25 23.68
C TYR A 209 -12.74 21.28 23.53
N GLY A 210 -12.56 22.24 22.63
CA GLY A 210 -13.49 23.37 22.44
C GLY A 210 -13.41 24.46 23.52
N ARG A 211 -12.77 24.19 24.66
CA ARG A 211 -12.50 25.17 25.72
C ARG A 211 -11.10 25.76 25.59
N TYR A 212 -10.11 24.92 25.30
CA TYR A 212 -8.71 25.33 25.16
C TYR A 212 -8.30 25.31 23.69
N PRO A 213 -7.73 26.40 23.16
CA PRO A 213 -7.38 26.52 21.74
C PRO A 213 -6.31 25.50 21.29
N ASP A 214 -5.41 25.10 22.19
CA ASP A 214 -4.29 24.20 21.91
C ASP A 214 -4.61 22.72 22.18
N VAL A 215 -5.91 22.38 22.26
CA VAL A 215 -6.41 20.99 22.30
C VAL A 215 -7.10 20.69 20.97
N LEU A 216 -6.51 19.79 20.19
CA LEU A 216 -6.95 19.44 18.84
C LEU A 216 -7.40 17.99 18.76
N THR A 217 -8.26 17.68 17.79
CA THR A 217 -8.47 16.28 17.37
C THR A 217 -7.30 15.79 16.51
N SER A 218 -7.15 14.46 16.41
CA SER A 218 -6.14 13.85 15.55
C SER A 218 -6.30 14.25 14.09
N LEU A 219 -7.53 14.41 13.59
CA LEU A 219 -7.76 14.81 12.20
C LEU A 219 -7.49 16.30 11.99
N GLN A 220 -7.80 17.16 12.97
CA GLN A 220 -7.34 18.55 12.99
C GLN A 220 -5.81 18.65 12.93
N TYR A 221 -5.12 17.80 13.70
CA TYR A 221 -3.67 17.72 13.68
C TYR A 221 -3.11 17.23 12.33
N GLU A 222 -3.76 16.27 11.66
CA GLU A 222 -3.43 15.91 10.26
C GLU A 222 -3.48 17.14 9.35
N ARG A 223 -4.52 17.98 9.50
CA ARG A 223 -4.66 19.16 8.66
C ARG A 223 -3.57 20.19 8.91
N LEU A 224 -3.06 20.32 10.14
CA LEU A 224 -1.90 21.17 10.43
C LEU A 224 -0.62 20.65 9.76
N MET A 225 -0.36 19.35 9.87
CA MET A 225 0.83 18.71 9.29
C MET A 225 0.81 18.69 7.76
N ASN A 226 -0.38 18.63 7.16
CA ASN A 226 -0.53 18.51 5.72
C ASN A 226 -0.09 19.80 5.00
N ALA A 227 0.77 19.66 3.98
CA ALA A 227 1.28 20.79 3.19
C ALA A 227 0.18 21.60 2.46
N ALA A 228 -0.96 20.97 2.13
CA ALA A 228 -2.13 21.63 1.55
C ALA A 228 -3.17 22.03 2.62
N GLY A 229 -2.79 21.96 3.90
CA GLY A 229 -3.59 22.36 5.04
C GLY A 229 -3.54 23.87 5.34
N PRO A 230 -4.29 24.32 6.36
CA PRO A 230 -4.44 25.75 6.66
C PRO A 230 -3.16 26.44 7.18
N THR A 231 -2.14 25.68 7.55
CA THR A 231 -0.83 26.19 8.01
C THR A 231 0.30 25.90 7.03
N GLY A 232 0.00 25.42 5.82
CA GLY A 232 1.03 25.06 4.83
C GLY A 232 1.93 23.89 5.25
N GLY A 233 1.50 23.09 6.23
CA GLY A 233 2.29 21.98 6.80
C GLY A 233 3.09 22.35 8.06
N GLU A 234 2.99 23.58 8.56
CA GLU A 234 3.64 23.97 9.81
C GLU A 234 2.85 23.48 11.03
N ILE A 235 3.57 22.83 11.95
CA ILE A 235 3.04 22.38 13.23
C ILE A 235 3.13 23.55 14.23
N VAL A 236 2.03 24.26 14.39
CA VAL A 236 1.93 25.44 15.26
C VAL A 236 0.74 25.34 16.20
N ARG A 237 0.86 26.00 17.35
CA ARG A 237 -0.24 26.17 18.30
C ARG A 237 -1.34 27.07 17.72
N PRO A 238 -2.62 26.66 17.75
CA PRO A 238 -3.72 27.51 17.34
C PRO A 238 -3.82 28.83 18.11
N SER A 239 -3.43 28.84 19.40
CA SER A 239 -3.54 30.02 20.27
C SER A 239 -2.65 31.18 19.85
N ASP A 240 -1.39 30.91 19.51
CA ASP A 240 -0.36 31.95 19.31
C ASP A 240 0.53 31.75 18.08
N ARG A 241 0.25 30.72 17.27
CA ARG A 241 0.99 30.38 16.04
C ARG A 241 2.47 30.05 16.24
N LYS A 242 2.92 29.77 17.47
CA LYS A 242 4.29 29.31 17.72
C LYS A 242 4.42 27.80 17.60
N HIS A 243 5.63 27.33 17.28
CA HIS A 243 5.93 25.90 17.31
C HIS A 243 5.89 25.36 18.75
N PRO A 244 5.20 24.23 19.01
CA PRO A 244 5.20 23.58 20.31
C PRO A 244 6.57 22.92 20.57
N LYS A 245 7.07 22.97 21.80
CA LYS A 245 8.25 22.18 22.22
C LYS A 245 7.87 20.81 22.72
N ARG A 246 6.64 20.65 23.24
CA ARG A 246 6.12 19.36 23.71
C ARG A 246 4.67 19.13 23.30
N ILE A 247 4.41 17.96 22.73
CA ILE A 247 3.09 17.51 22.29
C ILE A 247 2.70 16.24 23.03
N ALA A 248 1.46 16.20 23.53
CA ALA A 248 0.86 14.99 24.07
C ALA A 248 -0.26 14.48 23.17
N ILE A 249 -0.24 13.18 22.85
CA ILE A 249 -1.31 12.49 22.13
C ILE A 249 -2.05 11.59 23.11
N ILE A 250 -3.35 11.79 23.27
CA ILE A 250 -4.19 11.00 24.18
C ILE A 250 -5.00 9.99 23.37
N GLN A 251 -4.79 8.70 23.64
CA GLN A 251 -5.50 7.61 22.99
C GLN A 251 -6.90 7.39 23.54
N CYS A 252 -7.69 6.58 22.81
CA CYS A 252 -8.97 6.06 23.26
C CYS A 252 -9.95 7.13 23.75
N VAL A 253 -9.94 8.32 23.15
CA VAL A 253 -10.85 9.41 23.55
C VAL A 253 -12.28 9.03 23.14
N GLY A 254 -13.06 8.57 24.10
CA GLY A 254 -14.43 8.08 23.92
C GLY A 254 -14.54 6.65 23.36
N SER A 255 -13.45 6.00 22.98
CA SER A 255 -13.41 4.57 22.62
C SER A 255 -13.06 3.72 23.84
N ARG A 256 -13.44 2.43 23.83
CA ARG A 256 -13.21 1.50 24.96
C ARG A 256 -13.75 2.08 26.29
N ASN A 257 -14.84 2.84 26.18
CA ASN A 257 -15.49 3.56 27.27
C ASN A 257 -16.97 3.16 27.29
N VAL A 258 -17.37 2.40 28.31
CA VAL A 258 -18.72 1.83 28.45
C VAL A 258 -19.84 2.87 28.50
N LYS A 259 -19.52 4.13 28.84
CA LYS A 259 -20.50 5.24 28.87
C LYS A 259 -20.62 5.99 27.55
N VAL A 260 -19.70 5.76 26.61
CA VAL A 260 -19.59 6.53 25.36
C VAL A 260 -19.62 5.61 24.14
N LYS A 261 -18.50 4.93 23.86
CA LYS A 261 -18.38 3.85 22.86
C LYS A 261 -17.52 2.74 23.46
N ASP A 262 -18.12 1.58 23.66
CA ASP A 262 -17.55 0.45 24.39
C ASP A 262 -16.70 -0.49 23.51
N TYR A 263 -16.33 -0.03 22.32
CA TYR A 263 -15.52 -0.75 21.35
C TYR A 263 -14.21 -0.02 21.03
N CYS A 264 -13.27 -0.75 20.42
CA CYS A 264 -12.00 -0.22 19.94
C CYS A 264 -12.13 0.31 18.51
N SER A 265 -11.61 1.52 18.25
CA SER A 265 -11.63 2.16 16.92
C SER A 265 -10.61 1.59 15.92
N GLN A 266 -9.79 0.61 16.32
CA GLN A 266 -8.79 -0.12 15.51
C GLN A 266 -7.62 0.68 14.91
N ILE A 267 -7.79 1.97 14.59
CA ILE A 267 -6.81 2.76 13.82
C ILE A 267 -6.03 3.80 14.64
N CYS A 268 -6.50 4.14 15.85
CA CYS A 268 -5.99 5.28 16.62
C CYS A 268 -4.56 5.13 17.16
N CYS A 269 -4.20 3.93 17.61
CA CYS A 269 -2.82 3.64 18.01
C CYS A 269 -1.84 3.89 16.85
N MET A 270 -2.24 3.51 15.64
CA MET A 270 -1.36 3.57 14.46
C MET A 270 -1.27 4.97 13.86
N TYR A 271 -2.39 5.69 13.71
CA TYR A 271 -2.29 7.07 13.22
C TYR A 271 -1.56 7.98 14.22
N ALA A 272 -1.65 7.74 15.52
CA ALA A 272 -0.94 8.54 16.52
C ALA A 272 0.57 8.26 16.49
N THR A 273 0.95 6.99 16.35
CA THR A 273 2.36 6.59 16.14
C THR A 273 2.92 7.25 14.89
N LYS A 274 2.15 7.23 13.79
CA LYS A 274 2.48 7.93 12.54
C LYS A 274 2.62 9.43 12.75
N GLN A 275 1.65 10.07 13.40
CA GLN A 275 1.67 11.50 13.69
C GLN A 275 2.90 11.88 14.51
N ALA A 276 3.23 11.11 15.56
CA ALA A 276 4.42 11.34 16.37
C ALA A 276 5.73 11.25 15.58
N ILE A 277 5.86 10.25 14.71
CA ILE A 277 7.03 10.14 13.81
C ILE A 277 7.09 11.34 12.87
N VAL A 278 5.97 11.68 12.19
CA VAL A 278 5.95 12.81 11.26
C VAL A 278 6.23 14.13 11.97
N THR A 279 5.75 14.34 13.19
CA THR A 279 6.11 15.49 14.04
C THR A 279 7.63 15.57 14.22
N LYS A 280 8.28 14.45 14.58
CA LYS A 280 9.73 14.38 14.75
C LYS A 280 10.50 14.56 13.43
N GLU A 281 9.92 14.18 12.30
CA GLU A 281 10.50 14.47 10.97
C GLU A 281 10.42 15.95 10.61
N HIS A 282 9.37 16.65 11.03
CA HIS A 282 9.21 18.09 10.84
C HIS A 282 10.16 18.89 11.76
N ASP A 283 10.23 18.52 13.04
CA ASP A 283 11.16 19.10 14.01
C ASP A 283 11.58 18.04 15.06
N PRO A 284 12.84 17.56 15.00
CA PRO A 284 13.36 16.56 15.93
C PRO A 284 13.36 17.01 17.40
N ASN A 285 13.35 18.32 17.66
CA ASN A 285 13.42 18.89 19.01
C ASN A 285 12.08 18.86 19.76
N ILE A 286 10.98 18.55 19.07
CA ILE A 286 9.66 18.46 19.70
C ILE A 286 9.58 17.17 20.50
N ASP A 287 9.39 17.26 21.82
CA ASP A 287 9.10 16.11 22.66
C ASP A 287 7.69 15.59 22.38
N VAL A 288 7.54 14.32 22.01
CA VAL A 288 6.22 13.71 21.77
C VAL A 288 5.96 12.60 22.78
N VAL A 289 4.81 12.68 23.44
CA VAL A 289 4.35 11.72 24.44
C VAL A 289 2.99 11.15 24.04
N ILE A 290 2.85 9.83 24.02
CA ILE A 290 1.59 9.14 23.71
C ILE A 290 1.06 8.47 24.98
N PHE A 291 -0.10 8.90 25.46
CA PHE A 291 -0.82 8.28 26.56
C PHE A 291 -1.78 7.21 26.04
N TYR A 292 -1.66 5.97 26.52
CA TYR A 292 -2.40 4.83 25.97
C TYR A 292 -2.89 3.84 27.02
N LYS A 293 -3.89 3.04 26.65
CA LYS A 293 -4.37 1.90 27.47
C LYS A 293 -3.68 0.60 27.07
N ASP A 294 -3.88 0.20 25.81
CA ASP A 294 -3.16 -0.90 25.15
C ASP A 294 -2.84 -0.47 23.72
N ILE A 295 -1.69 -0.89 23.19
CA ILE A 295 -1.32 -0.61 21.81
C ILE A 295 -1.90 -1.71 20.90
N ASN A 296 -2.89 -1.36 20.08
CA ASN A 296 -3.43 -2.24 19.05
C ASN A 296 -2.67 -2.09 17.72
N ALA A 297 -1.54 -2.79 17.61
CA ALA A 297 -0.68 -2.81 16.42
C ALA A 297 -0.67 -4.22 15.78
N SER A 298 -1.80 -4.65 15.21
CA SER A 298 -1.99 -6.04 14.74
C SER A 298 -1.71 -6.25 13.24
N GLY A 299 -1.64 -5.19 12.43
CA GLY A 299 -1.37 -5.30 10.99
C GLY A 299 0.11 -5.53 10.66
N LYS A 300 0.37 -6.01 9.45
CA LYS A 300 1.73 -6.18 8.90
C LYS A 300 2.51 -4.87 8.95
N GLY A 301 3.70 -4.89 9.56
CA GLY A 301 4.55 -3.70 9.73
C GLY A 301 4.12 -2.73 10.84
N HIS A 302 3.03 -3.01 11.57
CA HIS A 302 2.53 -2.10 12.60
C HIS A 302 3.37 -2.13 13.87
N GLU A 303 3.84 -3.31 14.30
CA GLU A 303 4.68 -3.43 15.51
C GLU A 303 6.05 -2.80 15.28
N GLU A 304 6.61 -3.00 14.09
CA GLU A 304 7.85 -2.40 13.64
C GLU A 304 7.76 -0.88 13.62
N LEU A 305 6.61 -0.31 13.20
CA LEU A 305 6.40 1.13 13.23
C LEU A 305 6.40 1.69 14.67
N VAL A 306 5.75 0.99 15.61
CA VAL A 306 5.73 1.38 17.03
C VAL A 306 7.14 1.32 17.61
N ARG A 307 7.88 0.25 17.33
CA ARG A 307 9.29 0.13 17.74
C ARG A 307 10.14 1.24 17.17
N ARG A 308 10.00 1.54 15.88
CA ARG A 308 10.71 2.64 15.22
C ARG A 308 10.43 3.98 15.89
N ALA A 309 9.17 4.27 16.26
CA ALA A 309 8.82 5.49 16.97
C ALA A 309 9.60 5.64 18.29
N VAL A 310 9.76 4.55 19.03
CA VAL A 310 10.50 4.54 20.30
C VAL A 310 12.02 4.58 20.08
N GLU A 311 12.54 3.65 19.29
CA GLU A 311 13.98 3.38 19.15
C GLU A 311 14.70 4.43 18.29
N GLU A 312 14.08 4.89 17.19
CA GLU A 312 14.72 5.82 16.24
C GLU A 312 14.32 7.29 16.48
N TYR A 313 13.07 7.54 16.89
CA TYR A 313 12.53 8.90 17.03
C TYR A 313 12.35 9.36 18.49
N GLY A 314 12.62 8.50 19.48
CA GLY A 314 12.54 8.85 20.89
C GLY A 314 11.13 9.23 21.38
N VAL A 315 10.08 8.73 20.72
CA VAL A 315 8.69 8.95 21.14
C VAL A 315 8.43 8.21 22.45
N LYS A 316 7.89 8.90 23.45
CA LYS A 316 7.61 8.32 24.77
C LYS A 316 6.19 7.78 24.83
N TYR A 317 6.04 6.53 25.25
CA TYR A 317 4.73 5.91 25.46
C TYR A 317 4.46 5.76 26.96
N ILE A 318 3.39 6.38 27.45
CA ILE A 318 2.96 6.32 28.84
C ILE A 318 1.67 5.50 28.93
N LYS A 319 1.72 4.38 29.65
CA LYS A 319 0.54 3.54 29.89
C LYS A 319 -0.30 4.17 31.00
N GLY A 320 -1.57 4.46 30.70
CA GLY A 320 -2.50 5.18 31.54
C GLY A 320 -3.11 6.36 30.78
N LEU A 321 -4.44 6.42 30.73
CA LEU A 321 -5.13 7.58 30.16
C LEU A 321 -5.12 8.72 31.19
N PRO A 322 -4.88 9.98 30.77
CA PRO A 322 -4.91 11.11 31.69
C PRO A 322 -6.29 11.31 32.31
N SER A 323 -6.32 11.80 33.56
CA SER A 323 -7.55 12.12 34.26
C SER A 323 -8.16 13.44 33.78
N GLU A 324 -7.30 14.44 33.55
CA GLU A 324 -7.71 15.78 33.12
C GLU A 324 -6.59 16.53 32.40
N VAL A 325 -6.99 17.48 31.55
CA VAL A 325 -6.16 18.50 30.92
C VAL A 325 -6.61 19.86 31.46
N LEU A 326 -5.67 20.63 32.00
CA LEU A 326 -5.91 21.98 32.52
C LEU A 326 -5.14 23.02 31.72
N TRP A 327 -5.60 24.27 31.76
CA TRP A 327 -4.95 25.42 31.16
C TRP A 327 -4.47 26.37 32.25
N ASP A 328 -3.25 26.89 32.12
CA ASP A 328 -2.71 27.94 32.96
C ASP A 328 -2.75 29.29 32.24
N ASP A 329 -3.66 30.16 32.68
CA ASP A 329 -3.86 31.51 32.15
C ASP A 329 -2.62 32.40 32.28
N LYS A 330 -1.69 32.11 33.21
CA LYS A 330 -0.49 32.94 33.43
C LYS A 330 0.60 32.70 32.41
N ASN A 331 0.76 31.44 31.98
CA ASN A 331 1.86 31.02 31.12
C ASN A 331 1.41 30.57 29.72
N GLY A 332 0.10 30.46 29.47
CA GLY A 332 -0.46 30.00 28.20
C GLY A 332 -0.02 28.57 27.87
N LYS A 333 -0.05 27.69 28.88
CA LYS A 333 0.38 26.29 28.80
C LYS A 333 -0.71 25.34 29.27
N LEU A 334 -0.66 24.12 28.74
CA LEU A 334 -1.51 23.01 29.16
C LEU A 334 -0.78 22.16 30.21
N PHE A 335 -1.53 21.58 31.14
CA PHE A 335 -1.03 20.63 32.12
C PHE A 335 -1.86 19.35 32.04
N ILE A 336 -1.18 18.21 31.95
CA ILE A 336 -1.81 16.89 31.94
C ILE A 336 -1.56 16.21 33.28
N ARG A 337 -2.63 15.76 33.93
CA ARG A 337 -2.56 14.93 35.13
C ARG A 337 -2.71 13.45 34.77
N TYR A 338 -1.74 12.64 35.16
CA TYR A 338 -1.74 11.19 34.87
C TYR A 338 -1.12 10.39 36.01
N MET A 339 -1.42 9.10 36.05
CA MET A 339 -0.78 8.14 36.96
C MET A 339 0.48 7.58 36.29
N ASP A 340 1.64 7.77 36.91
CA ASP A 340 2.88 7.12 36.47
C ASP A 340 2.96 5.73 37.08
N LEU A 341 2.56 4.71 36.31
CA LEU A 341 2.48 3.32 36.80
C LEU A 341 3.78 2.81 37.43
N PRO A 342 4.99 3.04 36.85
CA PRO A 342 6.23 2.59 37.47
C PRO A 342 6.49 3.16 38.87
N SER A 343 6.09 4.41 39.15
CA SER A 343 6.27 5.00 40.49
C SER A 343 5.03 4.88 41.38
N GLY A 344 3.86 4.58 40.82
CA GLY A 344 2.57 4.58 41.54
C GLY A 344 2.09 5.98 41.95
N GLU A 345 2.66 7.05 41.39
CA GLU A 345 2.36 8.43 41.79
C GLU A 345 1.56 9.18 40.72
N MET A 346 0.69 10.09 41.17
CA MET A 346 0.05 11.06 40.29
C MET A 346 1.04 12.17 39.93
N LYS A 347 1.29 12.36 38.64
CA LYS A 347 2.22 13.39 38.12
C LYS A 347 1.51 14.39 37.23
N TRP A 348 2.12 15.58 37.15
CA TRP A 348 1.75 16.64 36.22
C TRP A 348 2.80 16.76 35.13
N LEU A 349 2.35 16.97 33.89
CA LEU A 349 3.20 17.19 32.74
C LEU A 349 2.79 18.46 32.01
N ASP A 350 3.68 19.45 31.97
CA ASP A 350 3.54 20.65 31.13
C ASP A 350 3.56 20.26 29.66
N ILE A 351 2.62 20.77 28.87
CA ILE A 351 2.41 20.49 27.45
C ILE A 351 2.11 21.79 26.70
N ASP A 352 2.60 21.91 25.48
CA ASP A 352 2.32 23.06 24.60
C ASP A 352 1.13 22.80 23.67
N LEU A 353 0.91 21.54 23.25
CA LEU A 353 -0.20 21.14 22.38
C LEU A 353 -0.70 19.74 22.74
N VAL A 354 -2.02 19.55 22.81
CA VAL A 354 -2.65 18.24 23.05
C VAL A 354 -3.40 17.79 21.80
N VAL A 355 -3.19 16.53 21.42
CA VAL A 355 -3.88 15.88 20.31
C VAL A 355 -4.72 14.73 20.85
N LEU A 356 -6.04 14.82 20.69
CA LEU A 356 -7.01 13.82 21.12
C LEU A 356 -7.24 12.82 19.99
N SER A 357 -7.27 11.54 20.31
CA SER A 357 -7.57 10.45 19.37
C SER A 357 -9.01 9.95 19.54
N PRO A 358 -10.01 10.55 18.86
CA PRO A 358 -11.42 10.31 19.15
C PRO A 358 -11.90 8.97 18.60
N ALA A 359 -13.02 8.49 19.14
CA ALA A 359 -13.66 7.29 18.63
C ALA A 359 -14.14 7.45 17.19
N VAL A 360 -13.99 6.40 16.40
CA VAL A 360 -14.65 6.26 15.09
C VAL A 360 -16.12 5.96 15.33
N THR A 361 -17.01 6.72 14.71
CA THR A 361 -18.46 6.55 14.79
C THR A 361 -19.06 6.38 13.39
N PRO A 362 -20.26 5.79 13.30
CA PRO A 362 -21.06 5.85 12.08
C PRO A 362 -21.24 7.31 11.63
N ARG A 363 -21.47 7.52 10.34
CA ARG A 363 -21.87 8.84 9.84
C ARG A 363 -23.27 9.20 10.34
N ASP A 364 -23.50 10.48 10.53
CA ASP A 364 -24.77 11.00 11.05
C ASP A 364 -25.96 10.67 10.12
N ASP A 365 -25.70 10.57 8.81
CA ASP A 365 -26.69 10.22 7.79
C ASP A 365 -26.82 8.70 7.53
N LEU A 366 -26.02 7.86 8.20
CA LEU A 366 -26.01 6.41 7.93
C LEU A 366 -27.35 5.75 8.26
N LYS A 367 -28.05 6.22 9.31
CA LYS A 367 -29.38 5.70 9.67
C LYS A 367 -30.40 5.95 8.55
N LYS A 368 -30.40 7.16 7.96
CA LYS A 368 -31.26 7.49 6.82
C LYS A 368 -30.92 6.66 5.59
N ILE A 369 -29.63 6.41 5.34
CA ILE A 369 -29.19 5.51 4.27
C ILE A 369 -29.72 4.10 4.53
N ALA A 370 -29.57 3.57 5.75
CA ALA A 370 -30.08 2.25 6.10
C ALA A 370 -31.59 2.14 5.88
N GLU A 371 -32.37 3.15 6.30
CA GLU A 371 -33.82 3.23 6.04
C GLU A 371 -34.14 3.26 4.54
N THR A 372 -33.37 4.02 3.75
CA THR A 372 -33.60 4.16 2.29
C THR A 372 -33.33 2.85 1.53
N PHE A 373 -32.35 2.06 1.97
CA PHE A 373 -31.95 0.81 1.32
C PHE A 373 -32.53 -0.44 2.00
N GLY A 374 -33.22 -0.30 3.14
CA GLY A 374 -33.74 -1.42 3.93
C GLY A 374 -32.65 -2.24 4.64
N LEU A 375 -31.55 -1.61 5.03
CA LEU A 375 -30.38 -2.28 5.64
C LEU A 375 -30.49 -2.38 7.15
N GLU A 376 -30.00 -3.47 7.72
CA GLU A 376 -29.82 -3.62 9.16
C GLU A 376 -28.54 -2.93 9.65
N LEU A 377 -28.62 -2.35 10.85
CA LEU A 377 -27.46 -1.82 11.57
C LEU A 377 -27.10 -2.75 12.73
N ASN A 378 -25.81 -2.85 13.05
CA ASN A 378 -25.32 -3.58 14.21
C ASN A 378 -25.55 -2.80 15.51
N GLU A 379 -25.22 -3.40 16.66
CA GLU A 379 -25.41 -2.79 17.99
C GLU A 379 -24.65 -1.46 18.18
N TYR A 380 -23.65 -1.18 17.32
CA TYR A 380 -22.86 0.05 17.33
C TYR A 380 -23.34 1.11 16.33
N GLY A 381 -24.37 0.80 15.53
CA GLY A 381 -24.97 1.68 14.53
C GLY A 381 -24.27 1.69 13.17
N PHE A 382 -23.32 0.79 12.92
CA PHE A 382 -22.73 0.58 11.58
C PHE A 382 -23.59 -0.41 10.78
N ILE A 383 -23.43 -0.46 9.46
CA ILE A 383 -24.13 -1.45 8.62
C ILE A 383 -23.74 -2.85 9.05
N ARG A 384 -24.73 -3.71 9.29
CA ARG A 384 -24.52 -5.10 9.68
C ARG A 384 -24.23 -5.96 8.45
N SER A 385 -23.08 -6.62 8.43
CA SER A 385 -22.86 -7.78 7.56
C SER A 385 -23.51 -9.02 8.16
N ILE A 386 -24.11 -9.87 7.32
CA ILE A 386 -24.95 -11.00 7.78
C ILE A 386 -24.28 -12.38 7.69
N ASP A 387 -23.11 -12.47 7.07
CA ASP A 387 -22.43 -13.74 6.83
C ASP A 387 -20.91 -13.66 7.06
N GLU A 388 -20.24 -14.80 6.86
CA GLU A 388 -18.80 -15.01 7.09
C GLU A 388 -17.94 -14.22 6.10
N THR A 389 -18.52 -13.68 5.02
CA THR A 389 -17.80 -12.87 4.01
C THR A 389 -17.56 -11.43 4.45
N LEU A 390 -18.31 -10.95 5.45
CA LEU A 390 -18.32 -9.57 5.93
C LEU A 390 -18.58 -8.49 4.85
N VAL A 391 -19.15 -8.87 3.70
CA VAL A 391 -19.53 -7.93 2.64
C VAL A 391 -21.00 -8.00 2.28
N ASN A 392 -21.67 -9.12 2.56
CA ASN A 392 -23.09 -9.29 2.28
C ASN A 392 -23.96 -8.61 3.35
N THR A 393 -25.04 -7.96 2.90
CA THR A 393 -26.06 -7.36 3.76
C THR A 393 -27.32 -8.22 3.79
N ASN A 394 -28.29 -7.85 4.62
CA ASN A 394 -29.61 -8.50 4.68
C ASN A 394 -30.40 -8.44 3.36
N ILE A 395 -29.99 -7.61 2.39
CA ILE A 395 -30.63 -7.50 1.08
C ILE A 395 -29.73 -8.10 -0.01
N PRO A 396 -30.12 -9.22 -0.64
CA PRO A 396 -29.34 -9.83 -1.71
C PRO A 396 -29.08 -8.86 -2.88
N GLY A 397 -27.80 -8.72 -3.27
CA GLY A 397 -27.36 -7.78 -4.30
C GLY A 397 -26.96 -6.39 -3.77
N ILE A 398 -27.09 -6.16 -2.46
CA ILE A 398 -26.50 -5.00 -1.78
C ILE A 398 -25.34 -5.48 -0.90
N TYR A 399 -24.17 -4.91 -1.14
CA TYR A 399 -22.92 -5.21 -0.46
C TYR A 399 -22.42 -3.99 0.30
N VAL A 400 -21.55 -4.21 1.28
CA VAL A 400 -20.91 -3.15 2.08
C VAL A 400 -19.39 -3.27 2.06
N CYS A 401 -18.68 -2.14 2.02
CA CYS A 401 -17.24 -2.12 2.22
C CYS A 401 -16.73 -0.84 2.88
N GLY A 402 -15.69 -0.97 3.71
CA GLY A 402 -15.02 0.12 4.38
C GLY A 402 -15.61 0.44 5.75
N ALA A 403 -15.36 1.67 6.19
CA ALA A 403 -15.60 2.09 7.57
C ALA A 403 -17.08 2.26 7.95
N CYS A 404 -18.01 2.16 6.99
CA CYS A 404 -19.45 2.18 7.26
C CYS A 404 -19.99 0.84 7.82
N GLU A 405 -19.24 -0.26 7.66
CA GLU A 405 -19.51 -1.55 8.33
C GLU A 405 -18.83 -1.62 9.71
N GLY A 406 -17.70 -0.93 9.88
CA GLY A 406 -17.03 -0.80 11.18
C GLY A 406 -15.63 -0.20 11.06
N PRO A 407 -15.02 0.29 12.17
CA PRO A 407 -13.69 0.89 12.17
C PRO A 407 -12.61 -0.04 11.59
N LYS A 408 -11.91 0.42 10.56
CA LYS A 408 -10.81 -0.30 9.90
C LYS A 408 -9.88 0.64 9.15
N ASP A 409 -8.68 0.16 8.84
CA ASP A 409 -7.68 0.96 8.12
C ASP A 409 -7.84 0.89 6.59
N ILE A 410 -6.95 1.58 5.86
CA ILE A 410 -6.99 1.68 4.41
C ILE A 410 -6.82 0.31 3.74
N SER A 411 -5.85 -0.50 4.19
CA SER A 411 -5.58 -1.82 3.59
C SER A 411 -6.77 -2.75 3.73
N HIS A 412 -7.38 -2.84 4.91
CA HIS A 412 -8.56 -3.67 5.12
C HIS A 412 -9.77 -3.13 4.35
N THR A 413 -9.90 -1.81 4.22
CA THR A 413 -10.93 -1.19 3.37
C THR A 413 -10.77 -1.56 1.90
N VAL A 414 -9.53 -1.53 1.38
CA VAL A 414 -9.22 -1.93 0.00
C VAL A 414 -9.51 -3.42 -0.22
N MET A 415 -9.08 -4.29 0.68
CA MET A 415 -9.37 -5.73 0.59
C MET A 415 -10.89 -6.01 0.62
N GLN A 416 -11.65 -5.33 1.50
CA GLN A 416 -13.11 -5.48 1.58
C GLN A 416 -13.81 -4.97 0.31
N ALA A 417 -13.29 -3.89 -0.29
CA ALA A 417 -13.79 -3.38 -1.56
C ALA A 417 -13.57 -4.35 -2.71
N LEU A 418 -12.41 -5.01 -2.77
CA LEU A 418 -12.13 -6.07 -3.75
C LEU A 418 -13.07 -7.27 -3.56
N ALA A 419 -13.33 -7.66 -2.31
CA ALA A 419 -14.27 -8.73 -1.97
C ALA A 419 -15.72 -8.39 -2.39
N ALA A 420 -16.19 -7.17 -2.09
CA ALA A 420 -17.50 -6.69 -2.54
C ALA A 420 -17.60 -6.63 -4.07
N ALA A 421 -16.52 -6.23 -4.75
CA ALA A 421 -16.44 -6.24 -6.21
C ALA A 421 -16.53 -7.65 -6.81
N ALA A 422 -15.92 -8.67 -6.17
CA ALA A 422 -16.03 -10.06 -6.60
C ALA A 422 -17.50 -10.54 -6.53
N GLN A 423 -18.15 -10.33 -5.38
CA GLN A 423 -19.54 -10.74 -5.17
C GLN A 423 -20.51 -10.03 -6.13
N ALA A 424 -20.33 -8.72 -6.34
CA ALA A 424 -21.13 -7.97 -7.32
C ALA A 424 -20.91 -8.48 -8.76
N SER A 425 -19.66 -8.80 -9.13
CA SER A 425 -19.33 -9.33 -10.45
C SER A 425 -19.91 -10.73 -10.68
N GLU A 426 -19.81 -11.62 -9.69
CA GLU A 426 -20.41 -12.96 -9.71
C GLU A 426 -21.93 -12.87 -9.94
N ARG A 427 -22.61 -11.98 -9.20
CA ARG A 427 -24.04 -11.73 -9.38
C ARG A 427 -24.37 -11.25 -10.79
N ILE A 428 -23.59 -10.33 -11.36
CA ILE A 428 -23.84 -9.86 -12.74
C ILE A 428 -23.66 -11.01 -13.75
N LEU A 429 -22.61 -11.82 -13.60
CA LEU A 429 -22.34 -12.95 -14.49
C LEU A 429 -23.45 -14.00 -14.44
N SER A 430 -23.97 -14.32 -13.26
CA SER A 430 -25.07 -15.28 -13.10
C SER A 430 -26.40 -14.81 -13.70
N LEU A 431 -26.64 -13.48 -13.75
CA LEU A 431 -27.87 -12.91 -14.31
C LEU A 431 -27.83 -12.74 -15.83
N ARG A 432 -26.64 -12.65 -16.44
CA ARG A 432 -26.47 -12.50 -17.88
C ARG A 432 -26.34 -13.88 -18.54
N LYS A 433 -27.40 -14.31 -19.26
CA LYS A 433 -27.45 -15.62 -19.95
C LYS A 433 -26.46 -15.77 -21.13
N GLU A 434 -25.93 -14.68 -21.66
CA GLU A 434 -24.93 -14.68 -22.72
C GLU A 434 -23.53 -14.50 -22.12
N LYS A 435 -22.58 -15.40 -22.44
CA LYS A 435 -21.15 -15.21 -22.14
C LYS A 435 -20.65 -14.00 -22.93
N ILE A 436 -20.63 -12.83 -22.28
CA ILE A 436 -20.15 -11.61 -22.91
C ILE A 436 -18.62 -11.72 -23.03
N LEU A 437 -18.11 -11.88 -24.26
CA LEU A 437 -16.80 -11.32 -24.60
C LEU A 437 -16.96 -9.81 -24.42
N ILE A 438 -16.58 -9.28 -23.26
CA ILE A 438 -16.64 -7.84 -23.01
C ILE A 438 -15.67 -7.25 -24.02
N ARG A 439 -16.20 -6.45 -24.96
CA ARG A 439 -15.41 -5.76 -25.99
C ARG A 439 -14.24 -5.09 -25.28
N SER A 440 -13.04 -5.65 -25.47
CA SER A 440 -11.82 -4.93 -25.11
C SER A 440 -11.90 -3.61 -25.87
N GLN A 441 -11.76 -2.51 -25.14
CA GLN A 441 -11.59 -1.24 -25.83
C GLN A 441 -10.44 -1.42 -26.83
N PRO A 442 -10.59 -0.95 -28.08
CA PRO A 442 -9.46 -0.94 -28.98
C PRO A 442 -8.36 -0.16 -28.27
N VAL A 443 -7.20 -0.80 -28.06
CA VAL A 443 -5.98 -0.09 -27.72
C VAL A 443 -5.89 1.04 -28.74
N VAL A 444 -5.90 2.29 -28.27
CA VAL A 444 -5.68 3.42 -29.18
C VAL A 444 -4.34 3.12 -29.81
N ASN A 445 -4.35 2.77 -31.11
CA ASN A 445 -3.13 2.43 -31.82
C ASN A 445 -2.20 3.63 -31.66
N ALA A 446 -1.19 3.48 -30.80
CA ALA A 446 -0.24 4.55 -30.56
C ALA A 446 0.28 5.00 -31.91
N ILE A 447 0.15 6.31 -32.18
CA ILE A 447 0.58 6.95 -33.41
C ILE A 447 2.02 6.49 -33.68
N GLU A 448 2.24 5.80 -34.80
CA GLU A 448 3.57 5.26 -35.20
C GLU A 448 4.58 6.38 -35.40
N GLU A 449 4.10 7.59 -35.68
CA GLU A 449 4.91 8.71 -36.09
C GLU A 449 5.14 9.70 -34.94
N THR A 450 6.36 9.68 -34.40
CA THR A 450 7.07 10.93 -34.10
C THR A 450 8.50 10.82 -34.60
N GLY A 451 8.64 10.72 -35.93
CA GLY A 451 9.87 11.11 -36.59
C GLY A 451 10.06 12.63 -36.49
N GLY A 452 11.32 13.09 -36.46
CA GLY A 452 11.68 14.50 -36.34
C GLY A 452 12.71 14.78 -35.25
N GLU A 453 13.22 16.00 -35.21
CA GLU A 453 14.14 16.44 -34.15
C GLU A 453 13.47 16.36 -32.77
N PRO A 454 14.21 15.97 -31.70
CA PRO A 454 13.65 15.91 -30.36
C PRO A 454 13.08 17.27 -29.91
N ARG A 455 11.85 17.25 -29.37
CA ARG A 455 11.15 18.40 -28.79
C ARG A 455 10.66 17.99 -27.42
N ILE A 456 11.48 18.28 -26.42
CA ILE A 456 11.35 17.76 -25.06
C ILE A 456 10.61 18.78 -24.19
N GLY A 457 9.56 18.32 -23.51
CA GLY A 457 8.90 19.05 -22.42
C GLY A 457 9.29 18.49 -21.06
N ILE A 458 9.78 19.34 -20.16
CA ILE A 458 10.18 18.98 -18.80
C ILE A 458 9.22 19.58 -17.77
N PHE A 459 8.68 18.74 -16.90
CA PHE A 459 7.77 19.15 -15.82
C PHE A 459 8.37 18.77 -14.46
N VAL A 460 8.71 19.77 -13.64
CA VAL A 460 9.34 19.56 -12.33
C VAL A 460 8.31 19.70 -11.22
N CYS A 461 8.10 18.62 -10.46
CA CYS A 461 7.08 18.59 -9.41
C CYS A 461 7.61 19.13 -8.08
N HIS A 462 6.82 19.95 -7.38
CA HIS A 462 7.11 20.34 -5.98
C HIS A 462 6.72 19.25 -4.99
N CYS A 463 5.67 18.47 -5.32
CA CYS A 463 5.06 17.48 -4.44
C CYS A 463 4.68 18.07 -3.07
N GLY A 464 4.13 19.29 -3.06
CA GLY A 464 3.96 20.09 -1.86
C GLY A 464 5.33 20.49 -1.31
N LEU A 465 5.61 20.13 -0.05
CA LEU A 465 6.93 20.33 0.56
C LEU A 465 7.85 19.10 0.42
N ASN A 466 7.37 17.97 -0.12
CA ASN A 466 8.19 16.75 -0.15
C ASN A 466 9.43 16.86 -1.04
N ILE A 467 9.38 17.63 -2.12
CA ILE A 467 10.55 17.96 -2.96
C ILE A 467 10.99 19.39 -2.66
N ALA A 468 10.05 20.34 -2.68
CA ALA A 468 10.36 21.77 -2.58
C ALA A 468 10.94 22.23 -1.22
N ALA A 469 10.87 21.43 -0.15
CA ALA A 469 11.54 21.76 1.12
C ALA A 469 13.06 21.56 1.07
N VAL A 470 13.58 20.79 0.10
CA VAL A 470 15.01 20.43 0.02
C VAL A 470 15.61 20.84 -1.32
N VAL A 471 14.87 20.66 -2.42
CA VAL A 471 15.30 20.98 -3.78
C VAL A 471 14.73 22.34 -4.19
N ASP A 472 15.58 23.26 -4.63
CA ASP A 472 15.13 24.51 -5.27
C ASP A 472 14.58 24.22 -6.67
N VAL A 473 13.28 23.94 -6.71
CA VAL A 473 12.57 23.58 -7.95
C VAL A 473 12.67 24.69 -9.00
N LYS A 474 12.64 25.97 -8.59
CA LYS A 474 12.71 27.09 -9.53
C LYS A 474 14.09 27.24 -10.15
N GLU A 475 15.15 26.98 -9.37
CA GLU A 475 16.50 26.88 -9.90
C GLU A 475 16.65 25.70 -10.86
N VAL A 476 16.09 24.53 -10.53
CA VAL A 476 16.10 23.36 -11.42
C VAL A 476 15.44 23.69 -12.76
N VAL A 477 14.24 24.28 -12.77
CA VAL A 477 13.52 24.65 -13.99
C VAL A 477 14.32 25.62 -14.87
N ARG A 478 14.91 26.65 -14.26
CA ARG A 478 15.74 27.64 -14.98
C ARG A 478 16.97 27.00 -15.61
N ASP A 479 17.60 26.05 -14.93
CA ASP A 479 18.77 25.36 -15.44
C ASP A 479 18.42 24.44 -16.62
N VAL A 480 17.39 23.60 -16.46
CA VAL A 480 17.04 22.58 -17.47
C VAL A 480 16.40 23.18 -18.73
N ALA A 481 15.80 24.37 -18.64
CA ALA A 481 15.26 25.10 -19.78
C ALA A 481 16.32 25.47 -20.84
N ASN A 482 17.61 25.51 -20.46
CA ASN A 482 18.70 25.88 -21.36
C ASN A 482 19.37 24.66 -22.03
N ILE A 483 18.91 23.44 -21.74
CA ILE A 483 19.46 22.22 -22.34
C ILE A 483 18.98 22.15 -23.80
N PRO A 484 19.85 21.81 -24.79
CA PRO A 484 19.43 21.63 -26.18
C PRO A 484 18.24 20.68 -26.32
N ASP A 485 17.36 20.92 -27.29
CA ASP A 485 16.11 20.18 -27.56
C ASP A 485 15.00 20.32 -26.50
N VAL A 486 15.26 20.98 -25.36
CA VAL A 486 14.22 21.34 -24.38
C VAL A 486 13.47 22.57 -24.88
N VAL A 487 12.26 22.34 -25.39
CA VAL A 487 11.42 23.42 -25.94
C VAL A 487 10.46 24.01 -24.89
N TYR A 488 10.24 23.29 -23.80
CA TYR A 488 9.35 23.72 -22.73
C TYR A 488 9.82 23.14 -21.39
N ALA A 489 9.96 24.00 -20.37
CA ALA A 489 10.23 23.58 -19.00
C ALA A 489 9.38 24.40 -18.03
N THR A 490 8.70 23.72 -17.09
CA THR A 490 7.89 24.38 -16.07
C THR A 490 7.90 23.58 -14.77
N ASP A 491 7.59 24.23 -13.66
CA ASP A 491 7.23 23.55 -12.42
C ASP A 491 5.71 23.35 -12.29
N LEU A 492 5.34 22.34 -11.53
CA LEU A 492 3.98 22.03 -11.12
C LEU A 492 3.96 21.76 -9.62
N THR A 493 2.99 22.32 -8.88
CA THR A 493 2.87 22.04 -7.44
C THR A 493 2.66 20.54 -7.19
N PHE A 494 1.80 19.91 -8.00
CA PHE A 494 1.53 18.47 -7.99
C PHE A 494 1.32 17.97 -9.41
N ALA A 495 2.35 17.37 -10.02
CA ALA A 495 2.28 16.86 -11.40
C ALA A 495 1.20 15.77 -11.59
N CYS A 496 0.92 14.95 -10.57
CA CYS A 496 -0.11 13.90 -10.63
C CYS A 496 -1.54 14.41 -10.40
N SER A 497 -1.73 15.68 -10.03
CA SER A 497 -3.06 16.26 -9.84
C SER A 497 -3.75 16.50 -11.19
N LYS A 498 -5.08 16.60 -11.21
CA LYS A 498 -5.84 16.88 -12.45
C LYS A 498 -5.29 18.08 -13.23
N ASP A 499 -4.90 19.15 -12.55
CA ASP A 499 -4.24 20.32 -13.19
C ASP A 499 -2.89 19.98 -13.79
N GLY A 500 -2.06 19.24 -13.05
CA GLY A 500 -0.75 18.83 -13.54
C GLY A 500 -0.89 17.95 -14.77
N VAL A 501 -1.82 16.99 -14.73
CA VAL A 501 -2.18 16.12 -15.85
C VAL A 501 -2.63 16.95 -17.05
N GLU A 502 -3.57 17.88 -16.88
CA GLU A 502 -4.11 18.64 -17.99
C GLU A 502 -3.12 19.68 -18.52
N ALA A 503 -2.30 20.29 -17.66
CA ALA A 503 -1.20 21.15 -18.07
C ALA A 503 -0.17 20.40 -18.92
N ILE A 504 0.13 19.13 -18.58
CA ILE A 504 1.01 18.28 -19.38
C ILE A 504 0.37 18.01 -20.75
N LYS A 505 -0.90 17.59 -20.81
CA LYS A 505 -1.62 17.33 -22.08
C LYS A 505 -1.71 18.57 -22.97
N GLU A 506 -2.04 19.72 -22.38
CA GLU A 506 -2.09 20.99 -23.09
C GLU A 506 -0.72 21.38 -23.63
N ALA A 507 0.34 21.22 -22.84
CA ALA A 507 1.71 21.51 -23.26
C ALA A 507 2.17 20.58 -24.39
N ILE A 508 1.84 19.29 -24.34
CA ILE A 508 2.12 18.33 -25.42
C ILE A 508 1.56 18.84 -26.75
N LYS A 509 0.30 19.28 -26.75
CA LYS A 509 -0.38 19.78 -27.95
C LYS A 509 0.13 21.17 -28.38
N LYS A 510 0.17 22.13 -27.46
CA LYS A 510 0.51 23.54 -27.74
C LYS A 510 1.96 23.72 -28.17
N GLN A 511 2.88 22.98 -27.56
CA GLN A 511 4.32 23.07 -27.85
C GLN A 511 4.79 22.05 -28.89
N ASN A 512 3.88 21.22 -29.41
CA ASN A 512 4.18 20.13 -30.33
C ASN A 512 5.31 19.25 -29.78
N LEU A 513 5.15 18.76 -28.55
CA LEU A 513 6.15 17.94 -27.87
C LEU A 513 6.11 16.52 -28.44
N ASN A 514 7.28 15.95 -28.70
CA ASN A 514 7.41 14.54 -29.09
C ASN A 514 8.15 13.70 -28.03
N ARG A 515 8.59 14.31 -26.93
CA ARG A 515 9.16 13.65 -25.74
C ARG A 515 8.71 14.38 -24.48
N VAL A 516 8.41 13.63 -23.42
CA VAL A 516 7.98 14.22 -22.13
C VAL A 516 8.81 13.66 -21.00
N ILE A 517 9.31 14.55 -20.15
CA ILE A 517 10.03 14.21 -18.92
C ILE A 517 9.28 14.77 -17.72
N VAL A 518 8.98 13.93 -16.74
CA VAL A 518 8.43 14.38 -15.46
C VAL A 518 9.42 14.09 -14.34
N ALA A 519 9.99 15.13 -13.75
CA ALA A 519 10.87 15.05 -12.59
C ALA A 519 10.03 15.15 -11.31
N SER A 520 9.80 14.01 -10.66
CA SER A 520 8.93 13.92 -9.50
C SER A 520 9.31 12.77 -8.55
N CYS A 521 8.42 11.79 -8.38
CA CYS A 521 8.57 10.64 -7.49
C CYS A 521 9.02 9.38 -8.24
N THR A 522 8.91 8.22 -7.59
CA THR A 522 9.29 6.94 -8.21
C THR A 522 8.45 6.55 -9.42
N PRO A 523 9.08 6.03 -10.50
CA PRO A 523 8.38 5.40 -11.62
C PRO A 523 7.46 4.26 -11.19
N SER A 524 7.79 3.54 -10.12
CA SER A 524 6.99 2.42 -9.59
C SER A 524 5.55 2.83 -9.22
N THR A 525 5.32 4.11 -8.92
CA THR A 525 4.00 4.64 -8.54
C THR A 525 3.29 5.34 -9.70
N HIS A 526 3.97 6.25 -10.41
CA HIS A 526 3.29 7.20 -11.33
C HIS A 526 3.69 7.10 -12.80
N GLU A 527 4.69 6.27 -13.18
CA GLU A 527 5.02 6.06 -14.59
C GLU A 527 3.79 5.58 -15.40
N PRO A 528 2.96 4.63 -14.93
CA PRO A 528 1.76 4.23 -15.66
C PRO A 528 0.75 5.36 -15.89
N LEU A 529 0.57 6.24 -14.89
CA LEU A 529 -0.31 7.41 -14.99
C LEU A 529 0.17 8.35 -16.10
N PHE A 530 1.44 8.76 -16.07
CA PHE A 530 1.97 9.71 -17.05
C PHE A 530 2.08 9.12 -18.46
N ARG A 531 2.31 7.82 -18.59
CA ARG A 531 2.23 7.11 -19.88
C ARG A 531 0.81 7.18 -20.46
N LYS A 532 -0.22 6.89 -19.65
CA LYS A 532 -1.63 7.02 -20.07
C LYS A 532 -1.98 8.45 -20.47
N ILE A 533 -1.46 9.44 -19.75
CA ILE A 533 -1.66 10.86 -20.08
C ILE A 533 -1.02 11.23 -21.41
N CYS A 534 0.19 10.75 -21.69
CA CYS A 534 0.84 10.93 -22.99
C CYS A 534 -0.03 10.30 -24.09
N GLU A 535 -0.51 9.06 -23.88
CA GLU A 535 -1.38 8.35 -24.82
C GLU A 535 -2.67 9.13 -25.12
N GLU A 536 -3.36 9.63 -24.09
CA GLU A 536 -4.55 10.48 -24.21
C GLU A 536 -4.27 11.83 -24.90
N ALA A 537 -3.03 12.33 -24.84
CA ALA A 537 -2.59 13.53 -25.54
C ALA A 537 -2.18 13.27 -27.00
N GLY A 538 -2.13 12.01 -27.44
CA GLY A 538 -1.66 11.61 -28.77
C GLY A 538 -0.15 11.36 -28.86
N LEU A 539 0.55 11.22 -27.73
CA LEU A 539 1.98 10.89 -27.67
C LEU A 539 2.17 9.41 -27.30
N ASN A 540 3.07 8.71 -28.00
CA ASN A 540 3.37 7.33 -27.66
C ASN A 540 3.89 7.21 -26.21
N PRO A 541 3.33 6.29 -25.38
CA PRO A 541 3.66 6.20 -23.96
C PRO A 541 5.13 5.86 -23.67
N TYR A 542 5.89 5.35 -24.64
CA TYR A 542 7.31 5.00 -24.48
C TYR A 542 8.27 6.10 -24.90
N LEU A 543 7.73 7.28 -25.26
CA LEU A 543 8.43 8.54 -25.45
C LEU A 543 8.41 9.43 -24.20
N PHE A 544 7.99 8.83 -23.09
CA PHE A 544 7.96 9.42 -21.76
C PHE A 544 9.14 8.89 -20.94
N GLU A 545 9.72 9.76 -20.10
CA GLU A 545 10.75 9.42 -19.12
C GLU A 545 10.40 10.03 -17.76
N MET A 546 10.60 9.26 -16.68
CA MET A 546 10.37 9.73 -15.32
C MET A 546 11.68 9.85 -14.54
N VAL A 547 11.88 11.00 -13.88
CA VAL A 547 13.08 11.27 -13.07
C VAL A 547 12.68 11.31 -11.61
N ASN A 548 13.25 10.41 -10.80
CA ASN A 548 12.98 10.38 -9.37
C ASN A 548 13.85 11.40 -8.63
N ILE A 549 13.26 12.53 -8.27
CA ILE A 549 13.89 13.60 -7.46
C ILE A 549 13.29 13.70 -6.05
N ARG A 550 12.46 12.72 -5.65
CA ARG A 550 11.85 12.66 -4.33
C ARG A 550 12.51 11.58 -3.47
N GLU A 551 12.24 10.31 -3.75
CA GLU A 551 12.80 9.20 -2.98
C GLU A 551 14.33 9.13 -3.12
N HIS A 552 14.89 9.47 -4.29
CA HIS A 552 16.32 9.34 -4.58
C HIS A 552 17.13 10.64 -4.35
N VAL A 553 16.43 11.75 -4.05
CA VAL A 553 17.04 13.06 -3.87
C VAL A 553 16.51 13.77 -2.61
N SER A 554 15.30 14.35 -2.64
CA SER A 554 14.85 15.21 -1.54
C SER A 554 14.71 14.49 -0.20
N TRP A 555 14.22 13.24 -0.19
CA TRP A 555 13.95 12.49 1.04
C TRP A 555 15.19 11.87 1.70
N VAL A 556 16.27 11.72 0.95
CA VAL A 556 17.52 11.08 1.40
C VAL A 556 18.66 12.08 1.61
N HIS A 557 18.48 13.35 1.23
CA HIS A 557 19.50 14.41 1.32
C HIS A 557 18.98 15.68 2.00
N ARG A 558 18.12 15.56 3.02
CA ARG A 558 17.53 16.73 3.72
C ARG A 558 18.59 17.61 4.37
N THR A 559 19.70 17.02 4.79
CA THR A 559 20.86 17.72 5.37
C THR A 559 21.77 18.38 4.33
N TYR A 560 21.55 18.16 3.03
CA TYR A 560 22.37 18.68 1.93
C TYR A 560 21.55 19.39 0.82
N PRO A 561 20.73 20.42 1.12
CA PRO A 561 19.76 20.97 0.17
C PRO A 561 20.38 21.53 -1.11
N ARG A 562 21.54 22.20 -1.01
CA ARG A 562 22.26 22.71 -2.18
C ARG A 562 22.72 21.57 -3.10
N ILE A 563 23.31 20.53 -2.52
CA ILE A 563 23.80 19.36 -3.25
C ILE A 563 22.63 18.58 -3.84
N ALA A 564 21.53 18.42 -3.10
CA ALA A 564 20.30 17.80 -3.57
C ALA A 564 19.73 18.51 -4.81
N THR A 565 19.76 19.85 -4.81
CA THR A 565 19.34 20.67 -5.96
C THR A 565 20.22 20.42 -7.19
N ASP A 566 21.55 20.37 -7.00
CA ASP A 566 22.47 20.10 -8.12
C ASP A 566 22.36 18.67 -8.63
N LYS A 567 22.14 17.69 -7.74
CA LYS A 567 21.84 16.30 -8.09
C LYS A 567 20.55 16.17 -8.91
N ALA A 568 19.49 16.89 -8.53
CA ALA A 568 18.23 16.88 -9.27
C ALA A 568 18.42 17.37 -10.73
N LYS A 569 19.23 18.41 -10.95
CA LYS A 569 19.57 18.89 -12.30
C LYS A 569 20.32 17.83 -13.10
N GLU A 570 21.28 17.15 -12.47
CA GLU A 570 22.09 16.13 -13.13
C GLU A 570 21.25 14.94 -13.60
N LEU A 571 20.38 14.41 -12.73
CA LEU A 571 19.47 13.33 -13.08
C LEU A 571 18.52 13.73 -14.23
N ILE A 572 18.07 15.00 -14.27
CA ILE A 572 17.25 15.50 -15.40
C ILE A 572 18.08 15.59 -16.69
N ARG A 573 19.35 16.02 -16.65
CA ARG A 573 20.23 16.01 -17.84
C ARG A 573 20.43 14.60 -18.38
N MET A 574 20.66 13.63 -17.50
CA MET A 574 20.75 12.21 -17.87
C MET A 574 19.46 11.76 -18.57
N ALA A 575 18.30 12.11 -18.01
CA ALA A 575 17.00 11.79 -18.59
C ALA A 575 16.77 12.46 -19.96
N VAL A 576 17.19 13.72 -20.14
CA VAL A 576 17.14 14.41 -21.44
C VAL A 576 17.99 13.67 -22.48
N ALA A 577 19.21 13.28 -22.12
CA ALA A 577 20.10 12.52 -23.02
C ALA A 577 19.47 11.18 -23.44
N ARG A 578 18.80 10.47 -22.52
CA ARG A 578 18.04 9.26 -22.82
C ARG A 578 16.80 9.54 -23.68
N ALA A 579 16.04 10.58 -23.37
CA ALA A 579 14.77 10.92 -24.03
C ALA A 579 14.95 11.18 -25.53
N ARG A 580 16.07 11.80 -25.94
CA ARG A 580 16.45 11.99 -27.36
C ARG A 580 16.48 10.68 -28.15
N LEU A 581 16.81 9.57 -27.49
CA LEU A 581 17.01 8.25 -28.08
C LEU A 581 15.83 7.29 -27.84
N LEU A 582 14.76 7.75 -27.19
CA LEU A 582 13.54 6.95 -27.03
C LEU A 582 12.85 6.76 -28.39
N GLN A 583 12.20 5.61 -28.53
CA GLN A 583 11.46 5.21 -29.72
C GLN A 583 10.03 4.83 -29.34
N PRO A 584 9.05 5.06 -30.23
CA PRO A 584 7.68 4.61 -29.99
C PRO A 584 7.63 3.08 -29.95
N LEU A 585 6.96 2.51 -28.95
CA LEU A 585 6.77 1.06 -28.82
C LEU A 585 5.28 0.71 -28.83
N ARG A 586 4.97 -0.54 -29.17
CA ARG A 586 3.61 -1.09 -29.23
C ARG A 586 3.43 -2.21 -28.23
N ARG A 587 2.39 -2.09 -27.40
CA ARG A 587 1.97 -3.20 -26.54
C ARG A 587 1.36 -4.30 -27.41
N THR A 588 1.62 -5.55 -27.03
CA THR A 588 1.02 -6.72 -27.69
C THR A 588 -0.09 -7.25 -26.79
N GLU A 589 -1.26 -7.55 -27.35
CA GLU A 589 -2.30 -8.29 -26.63
C GLU A 589 -1.99 -9.79 -26.67
N VAL A 590 -2.11 -10.43 -25.52
CA VAL A 590 -2.07 -11.89 -25.41
C VAL A 590 -3.40 -12.40 -24.87
N GLU A 591 -3.82 -13.56 -25.36
CA GLU A 591 -5.00 -14.23 -24.85
C GLU A 591 -4.77 -14.76 -23.43
N VAL A 592 -5.84 -14.80 -22.65
CA VAL A 592 -5.83 -15.32 -21.29
C VAL A 592 -6.47 -16.69 -21.28
N THR A 593 -5.71 -17.69 -20.84
CA THR A 593 -6.22 -19.04 -20.59
C THR A 593 -7.29 -18.94 -19.48
N PRO A 594 -8.53 -19.41 -19.70
CA PRO A 594 -9.65 -19.22 -18.79
C PRO A 594 -9.62 -20.22 -17.61
N SER A 595 -8.47 -20.30 -16.93
CA SER A 595 -8.28 -21.09 -15.73
C SER A 595 -7.35 -20.41 -14.72
N THR A 596 -7.54 -20.73 -13.44
CA THR A 596 -6.72 -20.24 -12.33
C THR A 596 -6.11 -21.40 -11.55
N LEU A 597 -4.85 -21.26 -11.17
CA LEU A 597 -4.20 -22.13 -10.19
C LEU A 597 -4.26 -21.50 -8.80
N ILE A 598 -4.66 -22.27 -7.80
CA ILE A 598 -4.61 -21.89 -6.39
C ILE A 598 -3.62 -22.83 -5.70
N ILE A 599 -2.60 -22.25 -5.07
CA ILE A 599 -1.54 -22.97 -4.38
C ILE A 599 -1.77 -22.83 -2.88
N GLY A 600 -2.29 -23.88 -2.27
CA GLY A 600 -2.69 -23.95 -0.86
C GLY A 600 -4.20 -24.06 -0.68
N GLY A 601 -4.64 -25.07 0.06
CA GLY A 601 -6.01 -25.37 0.43
C GLY A 601 -6.44 -24.76 1.76
N SER A 602 -5.88 -23.61 2.15
CA SER A 602 -6.32 -22.85 3.33
C SER A 602 -7.74 -22.29 3.15
N ILE A 603 -8.41 -21.84 4.22
CA ILE A 603 -9.77 -21.27 4.11
C ILE A 603 -9.85 -20.14 3.07
N SER A 604 -8.80 -19.32 2.97
CA SER A 604 -8.71 -18.25 1.96
C SER A 604 -8.64 -18.78 0.53
N GLY A 605 -7.87 -19.87 0.31
CA GLY A 605 -7.76 -20.56 -0.97
C GLY A 605 -9.07 -21.23 -1.37
N LEU A 606 -9.77 -21.84 -0.42
CA LEU A 606 -11.09 -22.46 -0.63
C LEU A 606 -12.15 -21.43 -1.06
N VAL A 607 -12.20 -20.29 -0.36
CA VAL A 607 -13.10 -19.18 -0.70
C VAL A 607 -12.78 -18.63 -2.09
N ALA A 608 -11.49 -18.45 -2.41
CA ALA A 608 -11.07 -18.00 -3.74
C ALA A 608 -11.47 -19.01 -4.83
N ALA A 609 -11.23 -20.31 -4.60
CA ALA A 609 -11.59 -21.39 -5.52
C ALA A 609 -13.09 -21.39 -5.82
N LYS A 610 -13.91 -21.30 -4.77
CA LYS A 610 -15.35 -21.34 -4.93
C LYS A 610 -15.87 -20.11 -5.67
N THR A 611 -15.31 -18.94 -5.39
CA THR A 611 -15.69 -17.68 -6.06
C THR A 611 -15.38 -17.73 -7.56
N LEU A 612 -14.19 -18.20 -7.93
CA LEU A 612 -13.79 -18.36 -9.33
C LEU A 612 -14.64 -19.41 -10.07
N SER A 613 -14.94 -20.53 -9.41
CA SER A 613 -15.82 -21.57 -9.96
C SER A 613 -17.23 -21.05 -10.22
N LYS A 614 -17.82 -20.31 -9.28
CA LYS A 614 -19.16 -19.71 -9.43
C LYS A 614 -19.22 -18.68 -10.56
N ALA A 615 -18.10 -17.99 -10.83
CA ALA A 615 -17.97 -17.12 -12.00
C ALA A 615 -17.81 -17.89 -13.33
N GLY A 616 -17.72 -19.23 -13.28
CA GLY A 616 -17.71 -20.12 -14.45
C GLY A 616 -16.33 -20.46 -14.99
N PHE A 617 -15.27 -20.26 -14.22
CA PHE A 617 -13.89 -20.52 -14.63
C PHE A 617 -13.35 -21.83 -14.02
N LYS A 618 -12.47 -22.51 -14.76
CA LYS A 618 -11.78 -23.71 -14.29
C LYS A 618 -10.75 -23.32 -13.22
N VAL A 619 -10.70 -24.09 -12.15
CA VAL A 619 -9.76 -23.90 -11.04
C VAL A 619 -8.98 -25.19 -10.81
N TYR A 620 -7.67 -25.05 -10.69
CA TYR A 620 -6.76 -26.09 -10.20
C TYR A 620 -6.40 -25.73 -8.77
N LEU A 621 -6.76 -26.54 -7.79
CA LEU A 621 -6.46 -26.31 -6.37
C LEU A 621 -5.42 -27.34 -5.92
N VAL A 622 -4.20 -26.87 -5.65
CA VAL A 622 -3.08 -27.72 -5.23
C VAL A 622 -2.82 -27.55 -3.75
N GLU A 623 -2.90 -28.63 -2.98
CA GLU A 623 -2.61 -28.70 -1.56
C GLU A 623 -1.53 -29.75 -1.29
N SER A 624 -0.49 -29.30 -0.59
CA SER A 624 0.65 -30.12 -0.15
C SER A 624 0.28 -31.22 0.85
N GLY A 625 -0.74 -30.99 1.68
CA GLY A 625 -1.27 -31.91 2.66
C GLY A 625 -2.30 -32.89 2.09
N ASP A 626 -2.76 -33.79 2.94
CA ASP A 626 -3.72 -34.85 2.62
C ASP A 626 -5.19 -34.42 2.73
N LYS A 627 -5.46 -33.22 3.23
CA LYS A 627 -6.81 -32.64 3.38
C LYS A 627 -6.81 -31.14 3.13
N LEU A 628 -8.00 -30.60 2.81
CA LEU A 628 -8.27 -29.17 2.70
C LEU A 628 -8.56 -28.56 4.08
N GLY A 629 -8.29 -27.27 4.25
CA GLY A 629 -8.61 -26.51 5.47
C GLY A 629 -7.67 -26.78 6.65
N ASN A 630 -6.40 -27.12 6.40
CA ASN A 630 -5.42 -27.40 7.45
C ASN A 630 -5.16 -26.21 8.40
N ASP A 631 -5.49 -25.00 7.98
CA ASP A 631 -5.35 -23.78 8.80
C ASP A 631 -6.50 -23.57 9.78
N LEU A 632 -7.59 -24.33 9.66
CA LEU A 632 -8.78 -24.16 10.50
C LEU A 632 -8.52 -24.48 11.98
N ASP A 633 -7.53 -25.33 12.29
CA ASP A 633 -7.14 -25.67 13.66
C ASP A 633 -6.68 -24.43 14.48
N PHE A 634 -6.26 -23.37 13.80
CA PHE A 634 -5.85 -22.11 14.44
C PHE A 634 -7.02 -21.24 14.90
N TYR A 635 -8.24 -21.50 14.42
CA TYR A 635 -9.40 -20.66 14.67
C TYR A 635 -10.43 -21.38 15.53
N ARG A 636 -10.97 -20.68 16.53
CA ARG A 636 -12.20 -21.09 17.21
C ARG A 636 -13.38 -20.44 16.52
N TYR A 637 -14.28 -21.29 16.05
CA TYR A 637 -15.46 -20.93 15.32
C TYR A 637 -16.72 -21.51 15.97
N ASP A 638 -17.84 -20.82 15.80
CA ASP A 638 -19.14 -21.25 16.34
C ASP A 638 -19.80 -22.34 15.46
N ASN A 639 -20.98 -22.82 15.88
CA ASN A 639 -21.71 -23.86 15.15
C ASN A 639 -22.14 -23.44 13.74
N THR A 640 -22.40 -22.15 13.52
CA THR A 640 -22.80 -21.59 12.22
C THR A 640 -21.58 -21.57 11.29
N GLU A 641 -20.47 -21.04 11.76
CA GLU A 641 -19.20 -21.00 11.04
C GLU A 641 -18.69 -22.43 10.72
N ALA A 642 -18.75 -23.35 11.69
CA ALA A 642 -18.38 -24.76 11.49
C ALA A 642 -19.18 -25.42 10.36
N LYS A 643 -20.50 -25.18 10.34
CA LYS A 643 -21.40 -25.70 9.32
C LYS A 643 -21.08 -25.10 7.96
N TRP A 644 -20.90 -23.78 7.88
CA TRP A 644 -20.55 -23.08 6.64
C TRP A 644 -19.21 -23.58 6.06
N ILE A 645 -18.18 -23.72 6.89
CA ILE A 645 -16.87 -24.25 6.48
C ILE A 645 -17.00 -25.66 5.92
N SER A 646 -17.75 -26.53 6.62
CA SER A 646 -17.97 -27.91 6.20
C SER A 646 -18.73 -27.97 4.86
N GLU A 647 -19.75 -27.14 4.68
CA GLU A 647 -20.49 -26.99 3.42
C GLU A 647 -19.59 -26.46 2.30
N LEU A 648 -18.71 -25.50 2.57
CA LEU A 648 -17.75 -24.96 1.60
C LEU A 648 -16.80 -26.06 1.11
N ILE A 649 -16.13 -26.78 2.02
CA ILE A 649 -15.19 -27.87 1.69
C ILE A 649 -15.91 -28.94 0.86
N ASN A 650 -17.09 -29.38 1.29
CA ASN A 650 -17.90 -30.35 0.55
C ASN A 650 -18.24 -29.82 -0.85
N SER A 651 -18.67 -28.57 -0.95
CA SER A 651 -19.04 -27.96 -2.23
C SER A 651 -17.88 -27.80 -3.21
N ILE A 652 -16.63 -27.84 -2.73
CA ILE A 652 -15.41 -27.80 -3.55
C ILE A 652 -15.08 -29.19 -4.08
N ASN A 653 -15.12 -30.21 -3.22
CA ASN A 653 -14.83 -31.59 -3.61
C ASN A 653 -15.78 -32.14 -4.70
N TYR A 654 -17.01 -31.62 -4.78
CA TYR A 654 -18.01 -32.02 -5.78
C TYR A 654 -18.18 -31.02 -6.93
N ASP A 655 -17.39 -29.94 -6.98
CA ASP A 655 -17.50 -28.93 -8.02
C ASP A 655 -16.83 -29.40 -9.32
N ARG A 656 -17.56 -29.40 -10.44
CA ARG A 656 -17.02 -29.85 -11.73
C ARG A 656 -15.99 -28.88 -12.32
N ASN A 657 -16.00 -27.62 -11.88
CA ASN A 657 -15.04 -26.61 -12.32
C ASN A 657 -13.78 -26.57 -11.45
N ILE A 658 -13.73 -27.30 -10.33
CA ILE A 658 -12.57 -27.32 -9.44
C ILE A 658 -11.91 -28.70 -9.49
N GLU A 659 -10.62 -28.73 -9.77
CA GLU A 659 -9.81 -29.93 -9.73
C GLU A 659 -8.86 -29.86 -8.54
N VAL A 660 -9.04 -30.79 -7.61
CA VAL A 660 -8.31 -30.80 -6.33
C VAL A 660 -7.15 -31.80 -6.40
N TYR A 661 -5.94 -31.30 -6.15
CA TYR A 661 -4.72 -32.08 -6.04
C TYR A 661 -4.26 -32.06 -4.59
N LEU A 662 -4.55 -33.14 -3.85
CA LEU A 662 -4.03 -33.35 -2.50
C LEU A 662 -2.66 -34.01 -2.58
N SER A 663 -1.85 -33.84 -1.53
CA SER A 663 -0.49 -34.40 -1.44
C SER A 663 0.37 -34.06 -2.65
N SER A 664 0.20 -32.84 -3.18
CA SER A 664 0.76 -32.40 -4.45
C SER A 664 1.50 -31.07 -4.31
N LYS A 665 2.56 -30.88 -5.10
CA LYS A 665 3.41 -29.68 -5.05
C LYS A 665 3.66 -29.11 -6.42
N ILE A 666 4.02 -27.83 -6.45
CA ILE A 666 4.44 -27.15 -7.68
C ILE A 666 5.94 -27.33 -7.85
N GLU A 667 6.37 -27.89 -8.97
CA GLU A 667 7.79 -28.06 -9.32
C GLU A 667 8.32 -26.86 -10.10
N GLU A 668 7.54 -26.40 -11.07
CA GLU A 668 7.98 -25.38 -12.01
C GLU A 668 6.81 -24.51 -12.48
N VAL A 669 7.07 -23.20 -12.61
CA VAL A 669 6.16 -22.24 -13.24
C VAL A 669 6.94 -21.43 -14.27
N LYS A 670 6.50 -21.50 -15.53
CA LYS A 670 7.03 -20.71 -16.66
C LYS A 670 5.90 -19.88 -17.27
N GLY A 671 6.24 -18.78 -17.94
CA GLY A 671 5.26 -17.97 -18.69
C GLY A 671 4.97 -16.60 -18.07
N SER A 672 3.79 -16.07 -18.35
CA SER A 672 3.32 -14.72 -17.94
C SER A 672 1.84 -14.75 -17.59
N ILE A 673 1.32 -13.66 -17.03
CA ILE A 673 -0.11 -13.38 -17.02
C ILE A 673 -0.75 -13.70 -18.38
N GLY A 674 -1.83 -14.48 -18.34
CA GLY A 674 -2.54 -14.98 -19.52
C GLY A 674 -2.14 -16.40 -19.93
N GLU A 675 -0.88 -16.79 -19.78
CA GLU A 675 -0.39 -18.13 -20.13
C GLU A 675 0.81 -18.52 -19.27
N PHE A 676 0.54 -19.17 -18.14
CA PHE A 676 1.51 -19.86 -17.31
C PHE A 676 1.46 -21.36 -17.59
N LYS A 677 2.63 -21.96 -17.78
CA LYS A 677 2.82 -23.41 -17.86
C LYS A 677 3.34 -23.89 -16.52
N VAL A 678 2.59 -24.77 -15.87
CA VAL A 678 2.84 -25.21 -14.50
C VAL A 678 3.01 -26.73 -14.48
N LYS A 679 4.04 -27.18 -13.77
CA LYS A 679 4.27 -28.59 -13.47
C LYS A 679 3.84 -28.90 -12.05
N ILE A 680 2.87 -29.80 -11.92
CA ILE A 680 2.36 -30.28 -10.64
C ILE A 680 2.91 -31.69 -10.43
N ILE A 681 3.59 -31.91 -9.31
CA ILE A 681 4.03 -33.24 -8.89
C ILE A 681 2.98 -33.84 -7.97
N ARG A 682 2.57 -35.07 -8.28
CA ARG A 682 1.69 -35.90 -7.45
C ARG A 682 2.16 -37.35 -7.47
N ASP A 683 2.47 -37.91 -6.30
CA ASP A 683 2.94 -39.30 -6.15
C ASP A 683 4.13 -39.67 -7.06
N GLY A 684 5.00 -38.70 -7.36
CA GLY A 684 6.15 -38.85 -8.27
C GLY A 684 5.83 -38.71 -9.77
N ASN A 685 4.56 -38.56 -10.15
CA ASN A 685 4.16 -38.23 -11.52
C ASN A 685 4.10 -36.71 -11.71
N ILE A 686 4.47 -36.25 -12.91
CA ILE A 686 4.41 -34.84 -13.31
C ILE A 686 3.20 -34.64 -14.21
N GLU A 687 2.36 -33.67 -13.87
CA GLU A 687 1.24 -33.20 -14.68
C GLU A 687 1.48 -31.76 -15.13
N ASP A 688 1.42 -31.53 -16.45
CA ASP A 688 1.56 -30.21 -17.05
C ASP A 688 0.17 -29.55 -17.23
N VAL A 689 -0.04 -28.39 -16.62
CA VAL A 689 -1.26 -27.59 -16.80
C VAL A 689 -0.92 -26.19 -17.33
N THR A 690 -1.80 -25.65 -18.15
CA THR A 690 -1.71 -24.25 -18.62
C THR A 690 -2.83 -23.43 -17.98
N ILE A 691 -2.45 -22.30 -17.38
CA ILE A 691 -3.35 -21.46 -16.56
C ILE A 691 -3.15 -19.98 -16.85
N GLY A 692 -4.17 -19.17 -16.65
CA GLY A 692 -4.13 -17.73 -16.91
C GLY A 692 -3.63 -16.90 -15.74
N THR A 693 -3.96 -17.33 -14.51
CA THR A 693 -3.67 -16.62 -13.25
C THR A 693 -3.33 -17.58 -12.10
N ILE A 694 -2.58 -17.11 -11.11
CA ILE A 694 -2.15 -17.87 -9.93
C ILE A 694 -2.58 -17.13 -8.65
N ILE A 695 -3.06 -17.86 -7.64
CA ILE A 695 -3.30 -17.35 -6.27
C ILE A 695 -2.50 -18.17 -5.27
N VAL A 696 -1.72 -17.51 -4.41
CA VAL A 696 -0.95 -18.13 -3.33
C VAL A 696 -1.72 -18.02 -2.02
N ALA A 697 -2.05 -19.17 -1.42
CA ALA A 697 -2.92 -19.31 -0.26
C ALA A 697 -2.48 -20.49 0.65
N LEU A 698 -1.17 -20.67 0.83
CA LEU A 698 -0.59 -21.75 1.63
C LEU A 698 -1.04 -21.70 3.09
N THR A 699 -1.24 -22.89 3.66
CA THR A 699 -1.47 -23.11 5.09
C THR A 699 -0.23 -22.69 5.88
N PRO A 700 -0.38 -21.96 6.99
CA PRO A 700 0.75 -21.53 7.79
C PRO A 700 1.20 -22.60 8.78
N GLU A 701 2.33 -22.37 9.43
CA GLU A 701 2.87 -23.30 10.43
C GLU A 701 2.55 -22.89 11.86
N GLU A 702 2.31 -23.90 12.68
CA GLU A 702 2.24 -23.77 14.12
C GLU A 702 3.65 -23.51 14.68
N PHE A 703 3.80 -22.45 15.48
CA PHE A 703 5.03 -22.29 16.25
C PHE A 703 5.06 -23.26 17.42
N LYS A 704 6.04 -24.17 17.42
CA LYS A 704 6.36 -25.05 18.55
C LYS A 704 7.33 -24.33 19.51
N PRO A 705 6.88 -23.90 20.71
CA PRO A 705 7.67 -23.05 21.59
C PRO A 705 8.60 -23.86 22.51
N ASP A 706 9.21 -24.95 22.02
CA ASP A 706 10.02 -25.84 22.86
C ASP A 706 11.13 -25.10 23.62
N GLY A 707 11.17 -25.31 24.94
CA GLY A 707 12.07 -24.61 25.85
C GLY A 707 11.58 -23.23 26.33
N ILE A 708 10.54 -22.65 25.74
CA ILE A 708 9.91 -21.42 26.23
C ILE A 708 8.97 -21.80 27.37
N TYR A 709 9.17 -21.17 28.54
CA TYR A 709 8.40 -21.44 29.76
C TYR A 709 8.32 -22.92 30.17
N GLY A 710 9.24 -23.77 29.72
CA GLY A 710 9.25 -25.21 30.04
C GLY A 710 8.41 -26.10 29.09
N HIS A 711 7.86 -25.54 28.00
CA HIS A 711 7.20 -26.33 26.95
C HIS A 711 8.13 -27.42 26.38
N GLY A 712 7.58 -28.61 26.13
CA GLY A 712 8.32 -29.79 25.68
C GLY A 712 9.04 -30.56 26.80
N ARG A 713 9.17 -29.98 28.00
CA ARG A 713 9.76 -30.64 29.18
C ARG A 713 8.70 -31.05 30.20
N ASN A 714 7.66 -30.22 30.39
CA ASN A 714 6.55 -30.52 31.30
C ASN A 714 5.24 -30.67 30.51
N ARG A 715 4.54 -31.80 30.73
CA ARG A 715 3.30 -32.16 30.01
C ARG A 715 2.09 -31.26 30.31
N ASN A 716 2.16 -30.47 31.38
CA ASN A 716 1.11 -29.53 31.77
C ASN A 716 1.32 -28.14 31.14
N ILE A 717 2.40 -27.95 30.36
CA ILE A 717 2.70 -26.72 29.63
C ILE A 717 2.48 -26.99 28.15
N ILE A 718 1.36 -26.52 27.63
CA ILE A 718 0.86 -26.83 26.28
C ILE A 718 0.50 -25.55 25.53
N THR A 719 0.38 -25.64 24.22
CA THR A 719 -0.14 -24.56 23.37
C THR A 719 -1.66 -24.64 23.22
N ILE A 720 -2.30 -23.55 22.74
CA ILE A 720 -3.74 -23.56 22.41
C ILE A 720 -4.08 -24.67 21.38
N PRO A 721 -3.34 -24.84 20.27
CA PRO A 721 -3.62 -25.93 19.32
C PRO A 721 -3.48 -27.33 19.92
N GLU A 722 -2.55 -27.55 20.86
CA GLU A 722 -2.44 -28.82 21.59
C GLU A 722 -3.62 -29.05 22.53
N LEU A 723 -4.05 -28.02 23.26
CA LEU A 723 -5.24 -28.07 24.09
C LEU A 723 -6.48 -28.48 23.28
N ARG A 724 -6.65 -27.94 22.06
CA ARG A 724 -7.80 -28.23 21.19
C ARG A 724 -7.76 -29.64 20.59
N ARG A 725 -6.57 -30.13 20.22
CA ARG A 725 -6.40 -31.47 19.61
C ARG A 725 -6.39 -32.60 20.64
N GLY A 726 -5.97 -32.33 21.86
CA GLY A 726 -5.81 -33.33 22.92
C GLY A 726 -7.09 -33.56 23.74
N SER A 727 -7.26 -34.78 24.24
CA SER A 727 -8.27 -35.11 25.26
C SER A 727 -7.76 -34.70 26.65
N HIS A 728 -7.57 -33.40 26.86
CA HIS A 728 -7.14 -32.88 28.15
C HIS A 728 -8.34 -32.77 29.11
N ILE A 729 -8.30 -33.54 30.20
CA ILE A 729 -9.26 -33.38 31.29
C ILE A 729 -8.90 -32.10 32.05
N ILE A 730 -9.87 -31.20 32.15
CA ILE A 730 -9.83 -29.99 32.98
C ILE A 730 -10.76 -30.27 34.16
N ASN A 731 -10.22 -30.33 35.37
CA ASN A 731 -11.02 -30.54 36.58
C ASN A 731 -11.44 -29.20 37.19
N ASN A 732 -12.62 -29.17 37.81
CA ASN A 732 -13.05 -28.02 38.60
C ASN A 732 -12.05 -27.74 39.74
N GLY A 733 -11.77 -26.47 40.00
CA GLY A 733 -10.81 -26.02 41.01
C GLY A 733 -9.35 -25.98 40.56
N GLU A 734 -9.04 -26.38 39.31
CA GLU A 734 -7.70 -26.20 38.74
C GLU A 734 -7.36 -24.70 38.54
N ASN A 735 -6.09 -24.36 38.74
CA ASN A 735 -5.52 -23.06 38.42
C ASN A 735 -4.83 -23.14 37.04
N MET A 736 -5.28 -22.33 36.08
CA MET A 736 -4.77 -22.31 34.71
C MET A 736 -4.18 -20.95 34.36
N ALA A 737 -2.99 -20.93 33.77
CA ALA A 737 -2.32 -19.71 33.31
C ALA A 737 -2.28 -19.66 31.77
N PHE A 738 -2.91 -18.65 31.16
CA PHE A 738 -2.78 -18.35 29.73
C PHE A 738 -1.70 -17.30 29.51
N ILE A 739 -0.58 -17.68 28.89
CA ILE A 739 0.51 -16.75 28.58
C ILE A 739 0.38 -16.27 27.13
N LEU A 740 0.03 -15.00 26.98
CA LEU A 740 -0.11 -14.36 25.68
C LEU A 740 1.24 -13.87 25.14
N CYS A 741 1.34 -13.83 23.82
CA CYS A 741 2.55 -13.46 23.08
C CYS A 741 3.75 -14.39 23.34
N ALA A 742 3.49 -15.67 23.65
CA ALA A 742 4.55 -16.66 23.86
C ALA A 742 5.34 -16.89 22.56
N GLY A 743 6.55 -16.32 22.46
CA GLY A 743 7.41 -16.40 21.28
C GLY A 743 7.08 -15.38 20.17
N ALA A 744 6.30 -14.33 20.48
CA ALA A 744 5.93 -13.25 19.56
C ALA A 744 6.24 -11.88 20.18
N ARG A 745 6.38 -10.83 19.36
CA ARG A 745 6.79 -9.48 19.82
C ARG A 745 8.05 -9.53 20.70
N GLU A 746 9.02 -10.33 20.28
CA GLU A 746 10.31 -10.48 20.96
C GLU A 746 11.22 -9.28 20.69
N ARG A 747 12.28 -9.09 21.49
CA ARG A 747 13.25 -8.00 21.26
C ARG A 747 13.98 -8.15 19.92
N SER A 748 14.26 -9.38 19.52
CA SER A 748 14.91 -9.72 18.25
C SER A 748 14.27 -10.96 17.64
N GLY A 749 14.48 -11.19 16.34
CA GLY A 749 13.86 -12.31 15.63
C GLY A 749 12.38 -12.07 15.34
N ARG A 750 11.49 -12.72 16.09
CA ARG A 750 10.02 -12.64 15.90
C ARG A 750 9.44 -11.40 16.58
N VAL A 751 9.80 -10.24 16.04
CA VAL A 751 9.38 -8.94 16.59
C VAL A 751 7.94 -8.60 16.24
N PHE A 752 7.32 -9.34 15.32
CA PHE A 752 6.00 -9.05 14.79
C PHE A 752 4.85 -9.56 15.69
N CYS A 753 3.63 -9.06 15.47
CA CYS A 753 2.41 -9.52 16.13
C CYS A 753 1.61 -10.46 15.21
N SER A 754 1.13 -11.60 15.74
CA SER A 754 0.36 -12.58 14.96
C SER A 754 -1.14 -12.25 14.83
N ALA A 755 -1.61 -11.12 15.35
CA ALA A 755 -3.00 -10.61 15.34
C ALA A 755 -4.10 -11.48 15.99
N ILE A 756 -3.93 -12.80 16.05
CA ILE A 756 -4.96 -13.77 16.46
C ILE A 756 -4.86 -14.19 17.93
N CYS A 757 -3.66 -14.21 18.51
CA CYS A 757 -3.40 -14.89 19.78
C CYS A 757 -4.25 -14.36 20.93
N CYS A 758 -4.48 -13.03 20.98
CA CYS A 758 -5.29 -12.40 22.03
C CYS A 758 -6.75 -12.82 21.96
N GLU A 759 -7.33 -12.82 20.75
CA GLU A 759 -8.75 -13.13 20.55
C GLU A 759 -9.02 -14.62 20.76
N GLU A 760 -8.18 -15.48 20.21
CA GLU A 760 -8.30 -16.92 20.34
C GLU A 760 -8.12 -17.39 21.78
N ALA A 761 -7.19 -16.78 22.53
CA ALA A 761 -7.06 -17.03 23.96
C ALA A 761 -8.31 -16.61 24.74
N LEU A 762 -8.90 -15.44 24.45
CA LEU A 762 -10.12 -14.99 25.13
C LEU A 762 -11.30 -15.95 24.89
N LYS A 763 -11.51 -16.35 23.64
CA LYS A 763 -12.57 -17.32 23.30
C LYS A 763 -12.36 -18.65 24.03
N GLU A 764 -11.12 -19.14 24.08
CA GLU A 764 -10.77 -20.39 24.78
C GLU A 764 -11.06 -20.30 26.28
N MET A 765 -10.61 -19.22 26.92
CA MET A 765 -10.80 -19.03 28.36
C MET A 765 -12.29 -18.91 28.75
N ILE A 766 -13.08 -18.18 27.95
CA ILE A 766 -14.53 -18.03 28.19
C ILE A 766 -15.21 -19.40 28.13
N GLU A 767 -14.91 -20.21 27.12
CA GLU A 767 -15.57 -21.52 27.00
C GLU A 767 -15.14 -22.49 28.11
N ILE A 768 -13.88 -22.45 28.53
CA ILE A 768 -13.43 -23.24 29.68
C ILE A 768 -14.23 -22.85 30.93
N LYS A 769 -14.44 -21.55 31.17
CA LYS A 769 -15.26 -21.05 32.28
C LYS A 769 -16.74 -21.44 32.17
N GLU A 770 -17.32 -21.40 30.97
CA GLU A 770 -18.71 -21.83 30.74
C GLU A 770 -18.91 -23.32 31.05
N LYS A 771 -17.92 -24.16 30.73
CA LYS A 771 -17.95 -25.61 31.00
C LYS A 771 -17.54 -25.96 32.43
N ASN A 772 -16.62 -25.20 33.02
CA ASN A 772 -16.01 -25.47 34.33
C ASN A 772 -15.91 -24.15 35.15
N PRO A 773 -17.01 -23.69 35.77
CA PRO A 773 -17.06 -22.37 36.41
C PRO A 773 -16.05 -22.16 37.55
N GLU A 774 -15.68 -23.25 38.24
CA GLU A 774 -14.79 -23.24 39.41
C GLU A 774 -13.30 -23.25 39.06
N VAL A 775 -12.92 -23.32 37.78
CA VAL A 775 -11.51 -23.23 37.36
C VAL A 775 -11.02 -21.81 37.51
N ASN A 776 -9.89 -21.57 38.16
CA ASN A 776 -9.30 -20.23 38.23
C ASN A 776 -8.43 -20.01 36.99
N ILE A 777 -8.71 -18.95 36.22
CA ILE A 777 -7.96 -18.64 35.00
C ILE A 777 -7.25 -17.29 35.16
N TYR A 778 -5.93 -17.31 34.94
CA TYR A 778 -5.07 -16.14 34.92
C TYR A 778 -4.59 -15.89 33.49
N ALA A 779 -4.92 -14.74 32.92
CA ALA A 779 -4.49 -14.29 31.60
C ALA A 779 -3.29 -13.33 31.71
N LEU A 780 -2.10 -13.82 31.38
CA LEU A 780 -0.84 -13.08 31.44
C LEU A 780 -0.63 -12.38 30.09
N TYR A 781 -0.59 -11.05 30.08
CA TYR A 781 -0.53 -10.26 28.84
C TYR A 781 0.38 -9.02 28.94
N ARG A 782 0.76 -8.47 27.78
CA ARG A 782 1.45 -7.17 27.67
C ARG A 782 0.49 -6.06 27.23
N ASP A 783 -0.15 -6.30 26.09
CA ASP A 783 -1.22 -5.48 25.50
C ASP A 783 -2.25 -6.40 24.87
N LEU A 784 -3.53 -6.06 25.00
CA LEU A 784 -4.61 -6.76 24.30
C LEU A 784 -4.84 -6.12 22.91
N ARG A 785 -4.66 -6.90 21.85
CA ARG A 785 -4.81 -6.48 20.44
C ARG A 785 -6.02 -7.11 19.80
N LEU A 786 -7.17 -6.46 20.02
CA LEU A 786 -8.48 -7.05 19.78
C LEU A 786 -9.22 -6.35 18.63
N PRO A 787 -10.03 -7.07 17.83
CA PRO A 787 -10.87 -6.48 16.79
C PRO A 787 -12.04 -5.69 17.39
N LEU A 788 -12.97 -5.20 16.56
CA LEU A 788 -14.10 -4.35 16.99
C LEU A 788 -14.87 -4.96 18.16
N ASN A 789 -15.32 -6.20 18.02
CA ASN A 789 -16.09 -6.93 19.03
C ASN A 789 -15.21 -7.47 20.17
N GLY A 790 -13.89 -7.40 20.07
CA GLY A 790 -13.02 -8.02 21.04
C GLY A 790 -13.04 -7.33 22.41
N GLU A 791 -13.39 -6.03 22.50
CA GLU A 791 -13.64 -5.39 23.81
C GLU A 791 -14.87 -5.95 24.53
N LYS A 792 -15.86 -6.44 23.78
CA LYS A 792 -17.00 -7.18 24.34
C LYS A 792 -16.54 -8.52 24.88
N LEU A 793 -15.76 -9.28 24.10
CA LEU A 793 -15.15 -10.53 24.56
C LEU A 793 -14.30 -10.34 25.82
N TYR A 794 -13.47 -9.30 25.87
CA TYR A 794 -12.66 -8.98 27.04
C TYR A 794 -13.52 -8.71 28.29
N ARG A 795 -14.64 -7.97 28.15
CA ARG A 795 -15.57 -7.75 29.27
C ARG A 795 -16.25 -9.04 29.71
N GLN A 796 -16.74 -9.85 28.78
CA GLN A 796 -17.33 -11.15 29.07
C GLN A 796 -16.35 -12.05 29.83
N ALA A 797 -15.08 -12.09 29.41
CA ALA A 797 -14.05 -12.83 30.12
C ALA A 797 -13.87 -12.35 31.57
N ARG A 798 -13.84 -11.03 31.79
CA ARG A 798 -13.75 -10.46 33.15
C ARG A 798 -14.99 -10.76 33.99
N GLU A 799 -16.17 -10.68 33.41
CA GLU A 799 -17.44 -11.00 34.08
C GLU A 799 -17.52 -12.49 34.45
N ALA A 800 -16.90 -13.37 33.66
CA ALA A 800 -16.73 -14.79 33.96
C ALA A 800 -15.68 -15.08 35.07
N GLY A 801 -15.06 -14.06 35.66
CA GLY A 801 -14.08 -14.20 36.73
C GLY A 801 -12.67 -14.57 36.26
N ILE A 802 -12.32 -14.30 34.99
CA ILE A 802 -10.94 -14.45 34.50
C ILE A 802 -10.10 -13.26 34.97
N GLU A 803 -8.96 -13.55 35.58
CA GLU A 803 -8.04 -12.54 36.10
C GLU A 803 -7.01 -12.14 35.03
N PHE A 804 -6.77 -10.85 34.86
CA PHE A 804 -5.83 -10.33 33.85
C PHE A 804 -4.63 -9.72 34.53
N ILE A 805 -3.45 -10.32 34.33
CA ILE A 805 -2.21 -9.90 34.98
C ILE A 805 -1.23 -9.44 33.92
N ARG A 806 -0.71 -8.21 34.08
CA ARG A 806 0.17 -7.61 33.09
C ARG A 806 1.64 -7.83 33.43
N TYR A 807 2.39 -8.41 32.50
CA TYR A 807 3.84 -8.57 32.61
C TYR A 807 4.60 -7.65 31.65
N ASP A 808 5.89 -7.47 31.89
CA ASP A 808 6.79 -6.69 31.03
C ASP A 808 7.78 -7.62 30.30
N ILE A 809 8.15 -7.28 29.06
CA ILE A 809 9.21 -8.02 28.36
C ILE A 809 10.60 -7.81 29.00
N ASP A 810 10.78 -6.70 29.73
CA ASP A 810 12.00 -6.40 30.47
C ASP A 810 12.13 -7.24 31.76
N ARG A 811 11.01 -7.80 32.25
CA ARG A 811 10.95 -8.72 33.40
C ARG A 811 10.06 -9.92 33.03
N PRO A 812 10.62 -10.89 32.27
CA PRO A 812 9.84 -12.02 31.76
C PRO A 812 9.30 -12.90 32.89
N LEU A 813 8.24 -13.64 32.59
CA LEU A 813 7.65 -14.61 33.51
C LEU A 813 8.62 -15.77 33.76
N GLU A 814 8.65 -16.26 34.99
CA GLU A 814 9.40 -17.46 35.36
C GLU A 814 8.46 -18.55 35.85
N ILE A 815 8.69 -19.79 35.40
CA ILE A 815 7.93 -20.96 35.83
C ILE A 815 8.90 -21.93 36.46
N SER A 816 8.66 -22.26 37.71
CA SER A 816 9.39 -23.29 38.45
C SER A 816 8.47 -24.44 38.82
N GLU A 817 9.04 -25.57 39.21
CA GLU A 817 8.29 -26.74 39.65
C GLU A 817 8.71 -27.08 41.08
N LYS A 818 7.74 -27.22 41.98
CA LYS A 818 7.97 -27.56 43.38
C LYS A 818 6.93 -28.58 43.83
N ASP A 819 7.41 -29.72 44.33
CA ASP A 819 6.57 -30.83 44.82
C ASP A 819 5.51 -31.32 43.79
N GLY A 820 5.80 -31.20 42.49
CA GLY A 820 4.91 -31.59 41.39
C GLY A 820 3.89 -30.52 40.96
N THR A 821 3.89 -29.34 41.59
CA THR A 821 3.05 -28.19 41.24
C THR A 821 3.88 -27.14 40.50
N LEU A 822 3.34 -26.53 39.43
CA LEU A 822 4.00 -25.42 38.75
C LEU A 822 3.78 -24.15 39.57
N LEU A 823 4.84 -23.37 39.78
CA LEU A 823 4.78 -22.04 40.40
C LEU A 823 5.13 -21.01 39.33
N LEU A 824 4.17 -20.13 39.05
CA LEU A 824 4.32 -19.00 38.14
C LEU A 824 4.71 -17.76 38.95
N ASN A 825 5.93 -17.29 38.76
CA ASN A 825 6.44 -16.08 39.38
C ASN A 825 6.14 -14.89 38.49
N VAL A 826 5.42 -13.90 39.04
CA VAL A 826 4.95 -12.74 38.28
C VAL A 826 5.35 -11.45 38.99
N TYR A 827 5.98 -10.56 38.24
CA TYR A 827 6.08 -9.15 38.58
C TYR A 827 5.01 -8.37 37.82
N GLU A 828 3.95 -7.93 38.50
CA GLU A 828 2.87 -7.17 37.88
C GLU A 828 3.25 -5.69 37.74
N SER A 829 3.47 -5.29 36.49
CA SER A 829 4.06 -4.00 36.12
C SER A 829 3.22 -2.76 36.45
N SER A 830 1.94 -2.90 36.75
CA SER A 830 1.03 -1.77 36.99
C SER A 830 0.93 -1.40 38.47
N SER A 831 1.11 -2.39 39.35
CA SER A 831 1.03 -2.27 40.81
C SER A 831 2.40 -2.38 41.49
N ASN A 832 3.44 -2.77 40.74
CA ASN A 832 4.80 -3.02 41.25
C ASN A 832 4.85 -4.11 42.33
N ILE A 833 3.96 -5.11 42.22
CA ILE A 833 3.87 -6.24 43.16
C ILE A 833 4.48 -7.48 42.51
N GLU A 834 5.26 -8.22 43.29
CA GLU A 834 5.77 -9.53 42.93
C GLU A 834 5.06 -10.60 43.76
N PHE A 835 4.63 -11.68 43.11
CA PHE A 835 3.94 -12.79 43.78
C PHE A 835 4.07 -14.08 42.97
N GLU A 836 3.83 -15.20 43.65
CA GLU A 836 3.85 -16.54 43.06
C GLU A 836 2.43 -17.10 43.00
N ILE A 837 2.07 -17.74 41.89
CA ILE A 837 0.77 -18.38 41.70
C ILE A 837 0.99 -19.89 41.49
N PRO A 838 0.38 -20.78 42.30
CA PRO A 838 0.37 -22.21 42.01
C PRO A 838 -0.55 -22.49 40.81
N ILE A 839 0.00 -23.14 39.79
CA ILE A 839 -0.66 -23.42 38.51
C ILE A 839 -0.64 -24.93 38.25
N ASP A 840 -1.78 -25.47 37.83
CA ASP A 840 -1.92 -26.87 37.41
C ASP A 840 -1.59 -27.03 35.92
N LYS A 841 -1.97 -26.04 35.08
CA LYS A 841 -1.71 -26.04 33.64
C LYS A 841 -1.34 -24.66 33.11
N VAL A 842 -0.37 -24.62 32.20
CA VAL A 842 0.05 -23.41 31.49
C VAL A 842 -0.28 -23.57 30.01
N ILE A 843 -0.96 -22.56 29.45
CA ILE A 843 -1.47 -22.55 28.08
C ILE A 843 -0.79 -21.39 27.35
N LEU A 844 0.01 -21.73 26.36
CA LEU A 844 0.78 -20.77 25.58
C LEU A 844 -0.01 -20.34 24.33
N ALA A 845 -0.31 -19.04 24.23
CA ALA A 845 -0.87 -18.47 23.02
C ALA A 845 0.28 -18.05 22.08
N THR A 846 0.65 -18.96 21.18
CA THR A 846 1.78 -18.84 20.27
C THR A 846 1.43 -18.14 18.95
N PRO A 847 2.40 -17.49 18.28
CA PRO A 847 2.19 -16.94 16.95
C PRO A 847 2.07 -18.03 15.88
N ILE A 848 1.51 -17.64 14.74
CA ILE A 848 1.57 -18.42 13.50
C ILE A 848 2.82 -18.02 12.70
N LEU A 849 3.47 -19.00 12.07
CA LEU A 849 4.63 -18.86 11.21
C LEU A 849 4.26 -18.99 9.72
N PRO A 850 5.06 -18.41 8.79
CA PRO A 850 4.88 -18.70 7.37
C PRO A 850 5.12 -20.18 7.07
N SER A 851 4.50 -20.70 6.01
CA SER A 851 4.77 -22.04 5.52
C SER A 851 6.27 -22.23 5.21
N ARG A 852 6.85 -23.38 5.55
CA ARG A 852 8.22 -23.76 5.11
C ARG A 852 8.36 -23.72 3.59
N GLU A 853 7.28 -23.96 2.86
CA GLU A 853 7.27 -23.98 1.40
C GLU A 853 7.42 -22.58 0.79
N ASN A 854 7.22 -21.51 1.58
CA ASN A 854 7.30 -20.15 1.06
C ASN A 854 8.62 -19.84 0.36
N ARG A 855 9.77 -20.32 0.86
CA ARG A 855 11.09 -20.01 0.27
C ARG A 855 11.31 -20.71 -1.07
N GLU A 856 10.85 -21.96 -1.17
CA GLU A 856 10.92 -22.72 -2.42
C GLU A 856 9.97 -22.10 -3.44
N LEU A 857 8.71 -21.90 -3.05
CA LEU A 857 7.69 -21.35 -3.92
C LEU A 857 7.96 -19.89 -4.32
N SER A 858 8.54 -19.07 -3.45
CA SER A 858 8.97 -17.70 -3.79
C SER A 858 9.98 -17.70 -4.93
N SER A 859 10.87 -18.69 -4.96
CA SER A 859 11.88 -18.86 -6.01
C SER A 859 11.25 -19.31 -7.32
N ILE A 860 10.29 -20.25 -7.26
CA ILE A 860 9.53 -20.75 -8.42
C ILE A 860 8.70 -19.63 -9.06
N LEU A 861 7.92 -18.90 -8.25
CA LEU A 861 7.03 -17.83 -8.69
C LEU A 861 7.74 -16.50 -8.92
N LYS A 862 8.98 -16.34 -8.43
CA LYS A 862 9.80 -15.12 -8.49
C LYS A 862 9.12 -13.94 -7.79
N VAL A 863 8.56 -14.20 -6.61
CA VAL A 863 7.88 -13.19 -5.79
C VAL A 863 8.62 -13.01 -4.46
N PRO A 864 8.75 -11.79 -3.94
CA PRO A 864 9.61 -11.52 -2.79
C PRO A 864 8.98 -11.96 -1.45
N LEU A 865 9.84 -12.30 -0.48
CA LEU A 865 9.48 -12.50 0.92
C LEU A 865 10.01 -11.34 1.78
N ASN A 866 9.37 -11.08 2.92
CA ASN A 866 9.90 -10.21 3.95
C ASN A 866 10.91 -10.96 4.83
N ILE A 867 11.52 -10.25 5.79
CA ILE A 867 12.55 -10.80 6.69
C ILE A 867 12.07 -11.96 7.57
N TYR A 868 10.76 -12.15 7.74
CA TYR A 868 10.18 -13.25 8.51
C TYR A 868 9.80 -14.46 7.65
N GLY A 869 9.84 -14.33 6.32
CA GLY A 869 9.43 -15.39 5.38
C GLY A 869 7.97 -15.32 4.91
N PHE A 870 7.22 -14.24 5.22
CA PHE A 870 5.91 -13.99 4.60
C PHE A 870 6.09 -13.29 3.26
N TYR A 871 5.16 -13.49 2.33
CA TYR A 871 5.21 -12.85 1.01
C TYR A 871 5.08 -11.33 1.09
N LEU A 872 5.75 -10.59 0.20
CA LEU A 872 5.62 -9.14 0.06
C LEU A 872 4.64 -8.79 -1.05
N GLU A 873 3.64 -8.01 -0.70
CA GLU A 873 2.65 -7.42 -1.60
C GLU A 873 3.24 -6.29 -2.46
N ALA A 874 2.56 -5.94 -3.56
CA ALA A 874 2.96 -4.87 -4.46
C ALA A 874 2.92 -3.49 -3.79
N HIS A 875 1.92 -3.23 -2.94
CA HIS A 875 1.86 -2.02 -2.13
C HIS A 875 1.00 -2.24 -0.86
N PRO A 876 1.52 -1.97 0.35
CA PRO A 876 0.86 -2.33 1.61
C PRO A 876 -0.56 -1.78 1.80
N LYS A 877 -0.87 -0.61 1.23
CA LYS A 877 -2.21 0.01 1.29
C LYS A 877 -3.11 -0.14 0.07
N LEU A 878 -2.62 0.15 -1.14
CA LEU A 878 -3.47 0.18 -2.34
C LEU A 878 -3.49 -1.11 -3.15
N ARG A 879 -2.50 -1.99 -2.99
CA ARG A 879 -2.42 -3.28 -3.70
C ARG A 879 -1.96 -4.39 -2.75
N PRO A 880 -2.70 -4.66 -1.66
CA PRO A 880 -2.24 -5.56 -0.63
C PRO A 880 -2.36 -7.06 -0.97
N LEU A 881 -3.09 -7.40 -2.05
CA LEU A 881 -3.32 -8.78 -2.50
C LEU A 881 -2.65 -9.08 -3.86
N ASP A 882 -1.94 -8.10 -4.44
CA ASP A 882 -1.20 -8.30 -5.69
C ASP A 882 0.28 -8.52 -5.39
N PHE A 883 0.97 -9.32 -6.20
CA PHE A 883 2.43 -9.25 -6.31
C PHE A 883 2.86 -8.15 -7.30
N SER A 884 4.15 -7.81 -7.29
CA SER A 884 4.77 -6.99 -8.35
C SER A 884 4.79 -7.70 -9.70
N VAL A 885 4.66 -9.03 -9.70
CA VAL A 885 4.51 -9.88 -10.88
C VAL A 885 3.03 -9.98 -11.25
N ASP A 886 2.67 -9.50 -12.44
CA ASP A 886 1.29 -9.52 -12.91
C ASP A 886 0.75 -10.96 -13.06
N GLY A 887 -0.53 -11.14 -12.72
CA GLY A 887 -1.23 -12.43 -12.84
C GLY A 887 -1.04 -13.38 -11.67
N ILE A 888 -0.23 -13.00 -10.67
CA ILE A 888 -0.04 -13.75 -9.43
C ILE A 888 -0.57 -12.91 -8.26
N TYR A 889 -1.41 -13.51 -7.43
CA TYR A 889 -2.10 -12.86 -6.31
C TYR A 889 -1.87 -13.61 -5.00
N LEU A 890 -2.22 -12.98 -3.89
CA LEU A 890 -1.86 -13.41 -2.54
C LEU A 890 -3.06 -13.27 -1.58
N CYS A 891 -3.32 -14.27 -0.75
CA CYS A 891 -4.30 -14.19 0.33
C CYS A 891 -3.97 -15.09 1.53
N GLY A 892 -4.68 -14.85 2.64
CA GLY A 892 -4.60 -15.68 3.84
C GLY A 892 -3.23 -15.60 4.52
N ALA A 893 -2.90 -16.61 5.32
CA ALA A 893 -1.68 -16.58 6.14
C ALA A 893 -0.36 -16.52 5.32
N SER A 894 -0.42 -16.75 4.00
CA SER A 894 0.69 -16.45 3.08
C SER A 894 1.05 -14.96 3.05
N TYR A 895 0.05 -14.07 3.16
CA TYR A 895 0.26 -12.62 3.25
C TYR A 895 0.88 -12.22 4.58
N TYR A 896 0.24 -12.63 5.66
CA TYR A 896 0.58 -12.32 7.06
C TYR A 896 -0.41 -13.05 7.99
N PRO A 897 -0.08 -13.31 9.27
CA PRO A 897 -1.04 -13.88 10.22
C PRO A 897 -2.29 -12.99 10.38
N GLN A 898 -3.46 -13.61 10.35
CA GLN A 898 -4.73 -12.90 10.27
C GLN A 898 -5.89 -13.76 10.78
N ARG A 899 -6.98 -13.11 11.16
CA ARG A 899 -8.20 -13.73 11.71
C ARG A 899 -8.98 -14.47 10.64
N LEU A 900 -9.87 -15.37 11.05
CA LEU A 900 -10.70 -16.17 10.14
C LEU A 900 -11.43 -15.30 9.10
N HIS A 901 -12.13 -14.27 9.55
CA HIS A 901 -12.88 -13.38 8.67
C HIS A 901 -11.99 -12.52 7.76
N GLU A 902 -10.79 -12.15 8.21
CA GLU A 902 -9.79 -11.48 7.37
C GLU A 902 -9.32 -12.42 6.24
N SER A 903 -9.04 -13.70 6.56
CA SER A 903 -8.67 -14.73 5.58
C SER A 903 -9.76 -14.95 4.52
N VAL A 904 -11.04 -15.02 4.92
CA VAL A 904 -12.17 -15.15 3.98
C VAL A 904 -12.24 -13.95 3.04
N LEU A 905 -12.16 -12.74 3.60
CA LEU A 905 -12.21 -11.48 2.85
C LEU A 905 -11.04 -11.33 1.88
N GLN A 906 -9.82 -11.74 2.26
CA GLN A 906 -8.68 -11.77 1.34
C GLN A 906 -8.85 -12.80 0.22
N GLY A 907 -9.43 -13.97 0.51
CA GLY A 907 -9.74 -14.98 -0.51
C GLY A 907 -10.69 -14.42 -1.59
N LEU A 908 -11.75 -13.74 -1.18
CA LEU A 908 -12.66 -13.02 -2.09
C LEU A 908 -11.93 -11.93 -2.89
N GLY A 909 -11.08 -11.15 -2.20
CA GLY A 909 -10.31 -10.08 -2.84
C GLY A 909 -9.33 -10.60 -3.90
N ALA A 910 -8.59 -11.68 -3.62
CA ALA A 910 -7.66 -12.30 -4.55
C ALA A 910 -8.40 -12.92 -5.75
N ALA A 911 -9.55 -13.57 -5.51
CA ALA A 911 -10.42 -14.03 -6.59
C ALA A 911 -10.91 -12.87 -7.47
N SER A 912 -11.26 -11.72 -6.88
CA SER A 912 -11.64 -10.51 -7.62
C SER A 912 -10.55 -10.09 -8.60
N ARG A 913 -9.29 -10.06 -8.13
CA ARG A 913 -8.14 -9.66 -8.96
C ARG A 913 -7.86 -10.68 -10.06
N ALA A 914 -7.95 -11.98 -9.77
CA ALA A 914 -7.81 -13.04 -10.78
C ALA A 914 -8.93 -13.04 -11.82
N LEU A 915 -10.16 -12.67 -11.43
CA LEU A 915 -11.30 -12.56 -12.34
C LEU A 915 -11.10 -11.47 -13.40
N THR A 916 -10.36 -10.41 -13.11
CA THR A 916 -10.17 -9.29 -14.04
C THR A 916 -9.58 -9.71 -15.39
N PRO A 917 -8.37 -10.31 -15.48
CA PRO A 917 -7.84 -10.80 -16.75
C PRO A 917 -8.69 -11.94 -17.34
N MET A 918 -9.27 -12.80 -16.50
CA MET A 918 -10.07 -13.96 -16.92
C MET A 918 -11.37 -13.56 -17.62
N ILE A 919 -12.09 -12.56 -17.10
CA ILE A 919 -13.31 -12.01 -17.70
C ILE A 919 -12.99 -11.23 -18.98
N ARG A 920 -11.88 -10.47 -19.00
CA ARG A 920 -11.46 -9.75 -20.20
C ARG A 920 -11.01 -10.68 -21.33
N GLY A 921 -10.44 -11.84 -20.99
CA GLY A 921 -9.93 -12.83 -21.95
C GLY A 921 -8.63 -12.41 -22.66
N LYS A 922 -8.15 -11.19 -22.43
CA LYS A 922 -6.90 -10.65 -23.00
C LYS A 922 -6.20 -9.73 -22.03
N VAL A 923 -4.87 -9.72 -22.08
CA VAL A 923 -4.01 -8.78 -21.34
C VAL A 923 -2.97 -8.16 -22.26
N SER A 924 -2.53 -6.95 -21.91
CA SER A 924 -1.54 -6.20 -22.68
C SER A 924 -0.16 -6.40 -22.07
N VAL A 925 0.83 -6.82 -22.86
CA VAL A 925 2.21 -7.04 -22.40
C VAL A 925 3.07 -5.82 -22.70
N GLU A 926 3.89 -5.42 -21.73
CA GLU A 926 4.85 -4.32 -21.87
C GLU A 926 5.93 -4.66 -22.93
N PRO A 927 6.21 -3.76 -23.89
CA PRO A 927 7.13 -3.99 -25.01
C PRO A 927 8.60 -3.77 -24.66
N VAL A 928 8.98 -3.91 -23.40
CA VAL A 928 10.37 -3.84 -22.95
C VAL A 928 11.01 -5.21 -23.18
N ILE A 929 11.19 -5.57 -24.45
CA ILE A 929 11.68 -6.88 -24.90
C ILE A 929 13.01 -6.77 -25.66
N ALA A 930 13.66 -7.92 -25.87
CA ALA A 930 14.83 -8.01 -26.73
C ALA A 930 14.42 -7.94 -28.21
N GLN A 931 15.25 -7.28 -29.01
CA GLN A 931 15.15 -7.26 -30.47
C GLN A 931 16.50 -7.62 -31.07
N VAL A 932 16.49 -8.46 -32.10
CA VAL A 932 17.67 -8.86 -32.86
C VAL A 932 17.68 -8.11 -34.18
N GLU A 933 18.75 -7.36 -34.42
CA GLU A 933 19.07 -6.78 -35.72
C GLU A 933 19.61 -7.89 -36.64
N GLN A 934 18.75 -8.39 -37.51
CA GLN A 934 19.04 -9.58 -38.31
C GLN A 934 20.27 -9.43 -39.22
N ASN A 935 20.56 -8.20 -39.65
CA ASN A 935 21.72 -7.90 -40.48
C ASN A 935 23.06 -7.99 -39.72
N LEU A 936 23.03 -7.87 -38.38
CA LEU A 936 24.21 -8.01 -37.52
C LEU A 936 24.32 -9.42 -36.90
N CYS A 937 23.22 -10.20 -36.92
CA CYS A 937 23.19 -11.51 -36.30
C CYS A 937 24.07 -12.51 -37.07
N THR A 938 25.02 -13.13 -36.36
CA THR A 938 25.93 -14.15 -36.91
C THR A 938 25.46 -15.58 -36.66
N GLY A 939 24.28 -15.79 -36.05
CA GLY A 939 23.77 -17.13 -35.74
C GLY A 939 24.54 -17.90 -34.67
N CYS A 940 25.42 -17.25 -33.88
CA CYS A 940 26.36 -17.92 -32.96
C CYS A 940 25.75 -18.66 -31.74
N GLY A 941 24.43 -18.64 -31.55
CA GLY A 941 23.76 -19.40 -30.48
C GLY A 941 23.85 -18.84 -29.05
N ARG A 942 24.86 -18.03 -28.69
CA ARG A 942 25.05 -17.55 -27.30
C ARG A 942 23.83 -16.91 -26.65
N CYS A 943 23.06 -16.15 -27.44
CA CYS A 943 21.84 -15.50 -26.97
C CYS A 943 20.71 -16.49 -26.64
N HIS A 944 20.63 -17.61 -27.35
CA HIS A 944 19.73 -18.72 -27.06
C HIS A 944 20.15 -19.38 -25.74
N ASP A 945 21.43 -19.72 -25.60
CA ASP A 945 21.96 -20.42 -24.42
C ASP A 945 21.82 -19.62 -23.12
N VAL A 946 22.00 -18.30 -23.18
CA VAL A 946 21.88 -17.45 -21.98
C VAL A 946 20.43 -17.16 -21.57
N CYS A 947 19.45 -17.42 -22.46
CA CYS A 947 18.05 -17.08 -22.25
C CYS A 947 17.33 -18.13 -21.38
N GLU A 948 17.23 -17.87 -20.09
CA GLU A 948 16.58 -18.78 -19.13
C GLU A 948 15.05 -18.84 -19.25
N PHE A 949 14.46 -17.97 -20.08
CA PHE A 949 13.04 -17.96 -20.37
C PHE A 949 12.69 -18.73 -21.66
N GLY A 950 13.70 -19.24 -22.39
CA GLY A 950 13.50 -19.87 -23.70
C GLY A 950 12.91 -18.93 -24.75
N ALA A 951 13.06 -17.61 -24.56
CA ALA A 951 12.48 -16.61 -25.43
C ALA A 951 13.23 -16.43 -26.75
N ILE A 952 14.44 -16.95 -26.89
CA ILE A 952 15.22 -16.84 -28.12
C ILE A 952 15.29 -18.21 -28.79
N LYS A 953 14.95 -18.28 -30.08
CA LYS A 953 15.10 -19.47 -30.92
C LYS A 953 16.09 -19.21 -32.03
N LEU A 954 16.75 -20.28 -32.49
CA LEU A 954 17.58 -20.24 -33.69
C LEU A 954 16.77 -20.80 -34.86
N GLU A 955 16.70 -20.03 -35.94
CA GLU A 955 16.00 -20.43 -37.17
C GLU A 955 16.94 -20.38 -38.37
N VAL A 956 16.71 -21.26 -39.34
CA VAL A 956 17.48 -21.32 -40.59
C VAL A 956 16.89 -20.29 -41.56
N ALA A 957 17.62 -19.20 -41.80
CA ALA A 957 17.23 -18.16 -42.76
C ALA A 957 17.57 -18.55 -44.21
N SER A 958 18.61 -19.37 -44.41
CA SER A 958 19.04 -19.97 -45.69
C SER A 958 19.94 -21.18 -45.42
N GLU A 959 20.27 -22.01 -46.42
CA GLU A 959 21.01 -23.29 -46.25
C GLU A 959 22.23 -23.21 -45.29
N ASP A 960 22.97 -22.10 -45.28
CA ASP A 960 24.14 -21.88 -44.40
C ASP A 960 24.01 -20.73 -43.37
N ARG A 961 22.80 -20.19 -43.13
CA ARG A 961 22.63 -19.02 -42.23
C ARG A 961 21.59 -19.27 -41.14
N LEU A 962 22.07 -19.39 -39.90
CA LEU A 962 21.24 -19.35 -38.70
C LEU A 962 21.03 -17.91 -38.22
N ILE A 963 19.82 -17.60 -37.76
CA ILE A 963 19.49 -16.32 -37.13
C ILE A 963 18.77 -16.53 -35.80
N ALA A 964 18.90 -15.56 -34.91
CA ALA A 964 18.19 -15.56 -33.63
C ALA A 964 16.88 -14.78 -33.75
N ILE A 965 15.78 -15.37 -33.27
CA ILE A 965 14.44 -14.75 -33.23
C ILE A 965 13.95 -14.74 -31.78
N VAL A 966 13.35 -13.61 -31.37
CA VAL A 966 12.81 -13.42 -30.03
C VAL A 966 11.30 -13.65 -30.06
N ASP A 967 10.80 -14.54 -29.20
CA ASP A 967 9.39 -14.66 -28.86
C ASP A 967 9.02 -13.55 -27.86
N PRO A 968 8.19 -12.56 -28.26
CA PRO A 968 7.83 -11.45 -27.40
C PRO A 968 6.99 -11.88 -26.19
N LYS A 969 6.30 -13.04 -26.24
CA LYS A 969 5.48 -13.53 -25.12
C LYS A 969 6.31 -14.07 -23.96
N LEU A 970 7.48 -14.64 -24.29
CA LEU A 970 8.39 -15.24 -23.31
C LEU A 970 9.46 -14.26 -22.85
N CYS A 971 9.82 -13.27 -23.67
CA CYS A 971 10.86 -12.31 -23.34
C CYS A 971 10.45 -11.38 -22.20
N LYS A 972 11.20 -11.41 -21.10
CA LYS A 972 10.98 -10.53 -19.94
C LYS A 972 11.86 -9.27 -19.92
N GLY A 973 12.71 -9.05 -20.93
CA GLY A 973 13.50 -7.83 -21.06
C GLY A 973 14.71 -7.71 -20.11
N CYS A 974 15.25 -8.84 -19.61
CA CYS A 974 16.34 -8.80 -18.62
C CYS A 974 17.66 -8.21 -19.15
N GLY A 975 17.94 -8.32 -20.45
CA GLY A 975 19.17 -7.82 -21.06
C GLY A 975 20.36 -8.77 -21.08
N SER A 976 20.24 -10.00 -20.56
CA SER A 976 21.36 -10.96 -20.58
C SER A 976 21.83 -11.24 -22.01
N CYS A 977 20.90 -11.47 -22.95
CA CYS A 977 21.21 -11.76 -24.34
C CYS A 977 21.86 -10.58 -25.09
N SER A 978 21.54 -9.33 -24.75
CA SER A 978 22.17 -8.15 -25.38
C SER A 978 23.63 -8.01 -24.98
N VAL A 979 23.95 -8.33 -23.72
CA VAL A 979 25.34 -8.26 -23.24
C VAL A 979 26.18 -9.42 -23.80
N GLU A 980 25.64 -10.63 -23.84
CA GLU A 980 26.35 -11.82 -24.36
C GLU A 980 26.51 -11.83 -25.88
N CYS A 981 25.75 -11.01 -26.61
CA CYS A 981 25.86 -10.95 -28.07
C CYS A 981 27.22 -10.33 -28.49
N PRO A 982 28.14 -11.09 -29.10
CA PRO A 982 29.45 -10.57 -29.48
C PRO A 982 29.36 -9.55 -30.62
N ALA A 983 28.37 -9.72 -31.51
CA ALA A 983 28.12 -8.80 -32.62
C ALA A 983 27.34 -7.53 -32.21
N LYS A 984 26.91 -7.43 -30.94
CA LYS A 984 25.98 -6.39 -30.45
C LYS A 984 24.73 -6.23 -31.34
N ALA A 985 24.30 -7.34 -31.95
CA ALA A 985 23.10 -7.43 -32.77
C ALA A 985 21.81 -7.37 -31.94
N ILE A 986 21.89 -7.57 -30.62
CA ILE A 986 20.71 -7.64 -29.75
C ILE A 986 20.64 -6.39 -28.88
N THR A 987 19.47 -5.79 -28.82
CA THR A 987 19.18 -4.61 -28.00
C THR A 987 17.93 -4.85 -27.16
N ILE A 988 17.78 -4.10 -26.07
CA ILE A 988 16.58 -4.14 -25.24
C ILE A 988 15.79 -2.87 -25.48
N HIS A 989 14.54 -3.01 -25.92
CA HIS A 989 13.64 -1.88 -26.12
C HIS A 989 13.56 -1.05 -24.83
N HIS A 990 13.58 0.28 -24.98
CA HIS A 990 13.57 1.23 -23.87
C HIS A 990 14.82 1.21 -22.95
N PHE A 991 15.76 0.25 -23.10
CA PHE A 991 17.03 0.16 -22.36
C PHE A 991 18.20 -0.21 -23.30
N ARG A 992 18.28 0.49 -24.45
CA ARG A 992 19.29 0.26 -25.50
C ARG A 992 20.68 0.74 -25.02
N ASP A 993 21.77 0.21 -25.60
CA ASP A 993 23.12 0.60 -25.19
C ASP A 993 23.38 2.10 -25.40
N ASN A 994 22.97 2.64 -26.54
CA ASN A 994 23.10 4.07 -26.83
C ASN A 994 22.35 4.96 -25.81
N GLN A 995 21.18 4.51 -25.33
CA GLN A 995 20.42 5.21 -24.29
C GLN A 995 21.18 5.23 -22.96
N ILE A 996 21.77 4.09 -22.56
CA ILE A 996 22.55 3.99 -21.32
C ILE A 996 23.84 4.80 -21.42
N LEU A 997 24.60 4.66 -22.51
CA LEU A 997 25.83 5.40 -22.74
C LEU A 997 25.60 6.92 -22.77
N ALA A 998 24.49 7.39 -23.36
CA ALA A 998 24.12 8.81 -23.36
C ALA A 998 23.86 9.35 -21.93
N MET A 999 23.24 8.55 -21.05
CA MET A 999 23.08 8.93 -19.64
C MET A 999 24.42 9.01 -18.91
N ILE A 1000 25.32 8.04 -19.15
CA ILE A 1000 26.67 8.05 -18.57
C ILE A 1000 27.42 9.31 -19.00
N GLU A 1001 27.37 9.63 -20.30
CA GLU A 1001 28.02 10.82 -20.82
C GLU A 1001 27.47 12.11 -20.20
N ALA A 1002 26.14 12.24 -20.11
CA ALA A 1002 25.49 13.39 -19.49
C ALA A 1002 25.84 13.54 -18.01
N ALA A 1003 25.96 12.44 -17.27
CA ALA A 1003 26.36 12.44 -15.86
C ALA A 1003 27.79 12.95 -15.62
N PHE A 1004 28.62 13.06 -16.66
CA PHE A 1004 30.00 13.57 -16.56
C PHE A 1004 30.31 14.62 -17.63
N GLU A 1005 29.27 15.26 -18.18
CA GLU A 1005 29.41 16.38 -19.10
C GLU A 1005 30.00 17.59 -18.36
N LYS A 1006 29.48 17.86 -17.15
CA LYS A 1006 30.04 18.85 -16.24
C LYS A 1006 31.15 18.23 -15.37
N PRO A 1007 32.19 19.00 -15.02
CA PRO A 1007 33.24 18.52 -14.15
C PRO A 1007 32.72 18.07 -12.78
N SER A 1008 33.37 17.07 -12.18
CA SER A 1008 32.94 16.49 -10.91
C SER A 1008 33.29 17.40 -9.72
N PRO A 1009 32.44 17.52 -8.68
CA PRO A 1009 32.63 18.46 -7.56
C PRO A 1009 33.91 18.19 -6.75
N ARG A 1010 34.76 19.19 -6.46
CA ARG A 1010 36.07 18.92 -5.79
C ARG A 1010 35.97 18.45 -4.33
N ASP A 1011 34.82 18.60 -3.70
CA ASP A 1011 34.57 18.37 -2.27
C ASP A 1011 34.05 16.97 -1.96
N ARG A 1012 33.74 16.14 -2.98
CA ARG A 1012 33.18 14.80 -2.80
C ARG A 1012 33.42 13.87 -3.99
N PRO A 1013 33.35 12.54 -3.79
CA PRO A 1013 33.29 11.59 -4.90
C PRO A 1013 32.01 11.74 -5.75
N LYS A 1014 32.11 11.41 -7.03
CA LYS A 1014 30.98 11.21 -7.95
C LYS A 1014 30.98 9.78 -8.46
N ILE A 1015 30.03 8.99 -7.96
CA ILE A 1015 29.87 7.56 -8.20
C ILE A 1015 28.71 7.36 -9.16
N LEU A 1016 28.90 6.56 -10.20
CA LEU A 1016 27.81 6.13 -11.07
C LEU A 1016 27.24 4.81 -10.56
N ALA A 1017 25.92 4.72 -10.40
CA ALA A 1017 25.25 3.55 -9.85
C ALA A 1017 24.28 2.92 -10.86
N PHE A 1018 24.41 1.62 -11.15
CA PHE A 1018 23.44 0.85 -11.94
C PHE A 1018 22.54 0.03 -11.03
N PHE A 1019 21.27 0.41 -10.92
CA PHE A 1019 20.32 -0.25 -10.04
C PHE A 1019 19.33 -1.08 -10.85
N CYS A 1020 19.24 -2.37 -10.50
CA CYS A 1020 18.19 -3.27 -10.97
C CYS A 1020 16.81 -2.74 -10.56
N ASN A 1021 15.86 -2.69 -11.50
CA ASN A 1021 14.51 -2.15 -11.32
C ASN A 1021 13.78 -2.77 -10.12
N TRP A 1022 13.88 -4.09 -9.94
CA TRP A 1022 13.08 -4.83 -8.97
C TRP A 1022 13.57 -4.75 -7.53
N CYS A 1023 14.89 -4.62 -7.33
CA CYS A 1023 15.50 -4.75 -6.01
C CYS A 1023 16.38 -3.55 -5.68
N GLY A 1024 17.45 -3.29 -6.43
CA GLY A 1024 18.32 -2.13 -6.15
C GLY A 1024 17.59 -0.77 -6.23
N TYR A 1025 16.78 -0.57 -7.28
CA TYR A 1025 16.03 0.68 -7.47
C TYR A 1025 14.86 0.76 -6.48
N ALA A 1026 14.15 -0.35 -6.24
CA ALA A 1026 13.09 -0.41 -5.24
C ALA A 1026 13.62 -0.24 -3.80
N ALA A 1027 14.83 -0.72 -3.49
CA ALA A 1027 15.50 -0.47 -2.21
C ALA A 1027 15.87 1.01 -2.07
N ALA A 1028 16.21 1.70 -3.16
CA ALA A 1028 16.46 3.14 -3.18
C ALA A 1028 15.15 3.92 -2.94
N ASP A 1029 14.05 3.48 -3.55
CA ASP A 1029 12.71 3.98 -3.25
C ASP A 1029 12.39 3.77 -1.76
N MET A 1030 12.64 2.57 -1.23
CA MET A 1030 12.38 2.22 0.17
C MET A 1030 13.27 3.00 1.16
N ALA A 1031 14.52 3.30 0.80
CA ALA A 1031 15.39 4.17 1.57
C ALA A 1031 14.81 5.58 1.64
N GLY A 1032 14.30 6.11 0.52
CA GLY A 1032 13.57 7.37 0.47
C GLY A 1032 12.29 7.36 1.31
N ILE A 1033 11.43 6.36 1.12
CA ILE A 1033 10.18 6.18 1.88
C ILE A 1033 10.46 6.13 3.39
N SER A 1034 11.50 5.39 3.78
CA SER A 1034 11.91 5.22 5.18
C SER A 1034 12.82 6.33 5.72
N ARG A 1035 13.14 7.36 4.90
CA ARG A 1035 13.98 8.51 5.27
C ARG A 1035 15.40 8.15 5.72
N TYR A 1036 15.96 7.06 5.19
CA TYR A 1036 17.34 6.68 5.45
C TYR A 1036 18.29 7.54 4.60
N GLU A 1037 18.94 8.53 5.21
CA GLU A 1037 19.93 9.38 4.53
C GLU A 1037 21.21 8.60 4.21
N TYR A 1038 21.82 8.94 3.08
CA TYR A 1038 23.12 8.43 2.63
C TYR A 1038 23.88 9.54 1.88
N PRO A 1039 25.21 9.45 1.74
CA PRO A 1039 25.99 10.50 1.08
C PRO A 1039 25.47 10.84 -0.34
N PRO A 1040 25.38 12.13 -0.72
CA PRO A 1040 24.87 12.55 -2.03
C PRO A 1040 25.93 12.41 -3.14
N THR A 1041 26.53 11.22 -3.26
CA THR A 1041 27.65 10.91 -4.15
C THR A 1041 27.26 10.03 -5.33
N VAL A 1042 26.09 9.39 -5.29
CA VAL A 1042 25.64 8.41 -6.30
C VAL A 1042 24.62 8.97 -7.30
N GLU A 1043 24.93 8.86 -8.60
CA GLU A 1043 24.01 9.11 -9.71
C GLU A 1043 23.45 7.78 -10.25
N ILE A 1044 22.12 7.62 -10.19
CA ILE A 1044 21.48 6.31 -10.41
C ILE A 1044 20.99 6.20 -11.86
N ILE A 1045 21.46 5.17 -12.56
CA ILE A 1045 20.89 4.66 -13.82
C ILE A 1045 20.04 3.43 -13.51
N ARG A 1046 18.76 3.51 -13.84
CA ARG A 1046 17.82 2.38 -13.75
C ARG A 1046 18.05 1.41 -14.92
N VAL A 1047 18.18 0.13 -14.61
CA VAL A 1047 18.18 -0.96 -15.60
C VAL A 1047 17.19 -2.03 -15.18
N MET A 1048 16.57 -2.74 -16.13
CA MET A 1048 15.61 -3.80 -15.77
C MET A 1048 16.23 -4.87 -14.88
N CYS A 1049 17.46 -5.29 -15.19
CA CYS A 1049 18.25 -6.24 -14.41
C CYS A 1049 19.71 -5.79 -14.32
N SER A 1050 20.44 -6.19 -13.28
CA SER A 1050 21.90 -6.05 -13.26
C SER A 1050 22.57 -6.82 -14.40
N ALA A 1051 21.93 -7.86 -14.94
CA ALA A 1051 22.36 -8.56 -16.16
C ALA A 1051 22.42 -7.67 -17.40
N ARG A 1052 21.78 -6.50 -17.38
CA ARG A 1052 21.85 -5.54 -18.48
C ARG A 1052 23.13 -4.71 -18.44
N VAL A 1053 23.83 -4.67 -17.31
CA VAL A 1053 25.08 -3.92 -17.15
C VAL A 1053 26.18 -4.63 -17.93
N ASP A 1054 26.57 -4.00 -19.03
CA ASP A 1054 27.66 -4.41 -19.90
C ASP A 1054 29.01 -3.96 -19.32
N ILE A 1055 30.07 -4.71 -19.61
CA ILE A 1055 31.46 -4.33 -19.30
C ILE A 1055 31.77 -2.95 -19.88
N LEU A 1056 31.30 -2.67 -21.10
CA LEU A 1056 31.50 -1.38 -21.76
C LEU A 1056 30.85 -0.23 -21.00
N HIS A 1057 29.73 -0.43 -20.31
CA HIS A 1057 29.11 0.62 -19.49
C HIS A 1057 30.01 1.01 -18.33
N VAL A 1058 30.58 0.02 -17.63
CA VAL A 1058 31.45 0.25 -16.47
C VAL A 1058 32.75 0.94 -16.89
N LEU A 1059 33.39 0.43 -17.96
CA LEU A 1059 34.62 1.02 -18.49
C LEU A 1059 34.39 2.43 -19.02
N TYR A 1060 33.28 2.67 -19.72
CA TYR A 1060 32.94 3.99 -20.23
C TYR A 1060 32.70 4.98 -19.09
N ALA A 1061 32.02 4.58 -18.02
CA ALA A 1061 31.82 5.42 -16.85
C ALA A 1061 33.15 5.85 -16.19
N LEU A 1062 34.07 4.90 -15.99
CA LEU A 1062 35.41 5.21 -15.46
C LEU A 1062 36.20 6.12 -16.40
N LEU A 1063 36.12 5.88 -17.72
CA LEU A 1063 36.78 6.71 -18.74
C LEU A 1063 36.24 8.14 -18.77
N ARG A 1064 34.94 8.32 -18.49
CA ARG A 1064 34.29 9.65 -18.37
C ARG A 1064 34.60 10.36 -17.05
N GLY A 1065 35.29 9.69 -16.12
CA GLY A 1065 35.77 10.29 -14.88
C GLY A 1065 34.94 9.96 -13.64
N ALA A 1066 34.14 8.89 -13.65
CA ALA A 1066 33.51 8.36 -12.45
C ALA A 1066 34.56 7.94 -11.41
N ASP A 1067 34.44 8.38 -10.16
CA ASP A 1067 35.38 7.96 -9.11
C ASP A 1067 35.17 6.49 -8.71
N GLY A 1068 33.94 6.01 -8.84
CA GLY A 1068 33.56 4.63 -8.67
C GLY A 1068 32.31 4.25 -9.46
N VAL A 1069 32.11 2.95 -9.66
CA VAL A 1069 30.91 2.37 -10.28
C VAL A 1069 30.29 1.35 -9.33
N LEU A 1070 29.05 1.60 -8.91
CA LEU A 1070 28.28 0.73 -8.04
C LEU A 1070 27.21 -0.01 -8.84
N ILE A 1071 27.08 -1.32 -8.65
CA ILE A 1071 26.00 -2.12 -9.25
C ILE A 1071 25.22 -2.76 -8.11
N VAL A 1072 23.91 -2.52 -8.04
CA VAL A 1072 23.05 -3.14 -7.03
C VAL A 1072 21.97 -3.99 -7.68
N GLY A 1073 22.00 -5.28 -7.40
CA GLY A 1073 21.07 -6.28 -7.90
C GLY A 1073 20.22 -6.92 -6.80
N CYS A 1074 19.40 -7.89 -7.20
CA CYS A 1074 18.71 -8.80 -6.29
C CYS A 1074 19.73 -9.69 -5.55
N HIS A 1075 19.40 -10.20 -4.37
CA HIS A 1075 20.21 -11.23 -3.71
C HIS A 1075 20.37 -12.47 -4.59
N PRO A 1076 21.51 -13.18 -4.50
CA PRO A 1076 21.65 -14.52 -5.09
C PRO A 1076 20.51 -15.44 -4.67
N GLY A 1077 19.82 -16.06 -5.63
CA GLY A 1077 18.60 -16.86 -5.39
C GLY A 1077 17.30 -16.07 -5.60
N ASP A 1078 17.29 -14.76 -5.35
CA ASP A 1078 16.08 -13.92 -5.39
C ASP A 1078 15.94 -13.12 -6.71
N CYS A 1079 16.71 -13.48 -7.74
CA CYS A 1079 16.71 -12.72 -8.99
C CYS A 1079 15.38 -12.89 -9.73
N HIS A 1080 14.69 -11.77 -10.00
CA HIS A 1080 13.46 -11.76 -10.80
C HIS A 1080 13.69 -12.25 -12.25
N TYR A 1081 14.96 -12.28 -12.68
CA TYR A 1081 15.40 -12.85 -13.96
C TYR A 1081 16.33 -14.05 -13.80
N ILE A 1082 16.05 -14.90 -12.79
CA ILE A 1082 16.65 -16.21 -12.56
C ILE A 1082 18.12 -16.13 -12.13
N SER A 1083 19.08 -15.93 -13.04
CA SER A 1083 20.51 -15.81 -12.70
C SER A 1083 21.14 -14.51 -13.18
N GLY A 1084 20.34 -13.52 -13.56
CA GLY A 1084 20.83 -12.25 -14.10
C GLY A 1084 21.84 -11.53 -13.20
N ASN A 1085 21.66 -11.59 -11.88
CA ASN A 1085 22.59 -11.04 -10.90
C ASN A 1085 23.92 -11.81 -10.80
N LEU A 1086 23.89 -13.14 -10.89
CA LEU A 1086 25.08 -13.98 -10.89
C LEU A 1086 25.93 -13.73 -12.15
N LYS A 1087 25.27 -13.65 -13.32
CA LYS A 1087 25.91 -13.28 -14.59
C LYS A 1087 26.57 -11.90 -14.50
N ALA A 1088 25.91 -10.93 -13.88
CA ALA A 1088 26.49 -9.61 -13.63
C ALA A 1088 27.71 -9.69 -12.70
N LYS A 1089 27.66 -10.49 -11.63
CA LYS A 1089 28.77 -10.69 -10.69
C LYS A 1089 30.01 -11.22 -11.40
N GLU A 1090 29.87 -12.27 -12.20
CA GLU A 1090 30.98 -12.86 -12.97
C GLU A 1090 31.63 -11.82 -13.90
N ARG A 1091 30.83 -11.01 -14.58
CA ARG A 1091 31.35 -9.94 -15.45
C ARG A 1091 32.06 -8.85 -14.66
N VAL A 1092 31.54 -8.46 -13.49
CA VAL A 1092 32.20 -7.47 -12.62
C VAL A 1092 33.56 -7.97 -12.16
N MET A 1093 33.72 -9.27 -11.85
CA MET A 1093 35.04 -9.83 -11.50
C MET A 1093 36.03 -9.71 -12.67
N LYS A 1094 35.59 -9.98 -13.90
CA LYS A 1094 36.43 -9.77 -15.11
C LYS A 1094 36.79 -8.30 -15.32
N VAL A 1095 35.85 -7.38 -15.08
CA VAL A 1095 36.12 -5.93 -15.15
C VAL A 1095 37.20 -5.54 -14.13
N LYS A 1096 37.10 -6.06 -12.90
CA LYS A 1096 38.09 -5.80 -11.84
C LYS A 1096 39.50 -6.22 -12.26
N GLU A 1097 39.66 -7.42 -12.80
CA GLU A 1097 40.94 -7.90 -13.31
C GLU A 1097 41.46 -7.00 -14.45
N LEU A 1098 40.58 -6.60 -15.37
CA LEU A 1098 40.94 -5.74 -16.50
C LEU A 1098 41.42 -4.35 -16.04
N ILE A 1099 40.70 -3.69 -15.13
CA ILE A 1099 41.07 -2.34 -14.68
C ILE A 1099 42.34 -2.35 -13.80
N GLU A 1100 42.53 -3.40 -13.00
CA GLU A 1100 43.74 -3.59 -12.20
C GLU A 1100 44.97 -3.74 -13.13
N SER A 1101 44.83 -4.47 -14.24
CA SER A 1101 45.92 -4.67 -15.22
C SER A 1101 46.41 -3.38 -15.89
N VAL A 1102 45.60 -2.31 -15.85
CA VAL A 1102 45.94 -0.97 -16.37
C VAL A 1102 46.21 0.05 -15.27
N GLY A 1103 46.39 -0.40 -14.02
CA GLY A 1103 46.77 0.45 -12.88
C GLY A 1103 45.61 1.23 -12.25
N ILE A 1104 44.35 0.87 -12.53
CA ILE A 1104 43.17 1.43 -11.87
C ILE A 1104 42.76 0.47 -10.74
N PRO A 1105 42.66 0.93 -9.49
CA PRO A 1105 42.27 0.06 -8.36
C PRO A 1105 40.94 -0.64 -8.61
N SER A 1106 40.94 -1.98 -8.52
CA SER A 1106 39.76 -2.84 -8.77
C SER A 1106 38.58 -2.54 -7.86
N ASN A 1107 38.84 -2.03 -6.66
CA ASN A 1107 37.81 -1.62 -5.71
C ASN A 1107 37.04 -0.34 -6.13
N ARG A 1108 37.42 0.34 -7.23
CA ARG A 1108 36.56 1.36 -7.85
C ARG A 1108 35.28 0.80 -8.46
N VAL A 1109 35.16 -0.51 -8.62
CA VAL A 1109 33.93 -1.16 -9.09
C VAL A 1109 33.41 -2.07 -7.98
N ARG A 1110 32.16 -1.86 -7.55
CA ARG A 1110 31.51 -2.71 -6.52
C ARG A 1110 30.19 -3.25 -7.03
N ILE A 1111 29.94 -4.52 -6.77
CA ILE A 1111 28.62 -5.13 -6.93
C ILE A 1111 28.13 -5.59 -5.56
N ASP A 1112 26.90 -5.24 -5.22
CA ASP A 1112 26.27 -5.58 -3.94
C ASP A 1112 24.78 -5.90 -4.13
N TRP A 1113 24.14 -6.37 -3.08
CA TRP A 1113 22.78 -6.90 -3.12
C TRP A 1113 21.89 -6.20 -2.11
N ALA A 1114 20.70 -5.80 -2.54
CA ALA A 1114 19.66 -5.29 -1.67
C ALA A 1114 18.30 -5.68 -2.23
N SER A 1115 17.45 -6.32 -1.42
CA SER A 1115 16.05 -6.60 -1.74
C SER A 1115 15.21 -5.33 -1.69
N ALA A 1116 14.05 -5.34 -2.34
CA ALA A 1116 13.16 -4.16 -2.44
C ALA A 1116 12.82 -3.53 -1.08
N GLY A 1117 12.67 -4.34 -0.02
CA GLY A 1117 12.39 -3.87 1.34
C GLY A 1117 13.62 -3.39 2.14
N GLU A 1118 14.84 -3.53 1.62
CA GLU A 1118 16.08 -3.32 2.38
C GLU A 1118 16.67 -1.90 2.21
N GLY A 1119 15.84 -0.87 2.39
CA GLY A 1119 16.29 0.53 2.26
C GLY A 1119 17.46 0.90 3.18
N LEU A 1120 17.46 0.41 4.43
CA LEU A 1120 18.57 0.63 5.38
C LEU A 1120 19.86 -0.07 4.97
N ARG A 1121 19.76 -1.25 4.35
CA ARG A 1121 20.94 -1.95 3.84
C ARG A 1121 21.54 -1.16 2.68
N LEU A 1122 20.69 -0.68 1.77
CA LEU A 1122 21.16 0.11 0.65
C LEU A 1122 21.85 1.41 1.09
N SER A 1123 21.29 2.13 2.07
CA SER A 1123 21.93 3.35 2.59
C SER A 1123 23.31 3.06 3.18
N LYS A 1124 23.48 1.92 3.89
CA LYS A 1124 24.77 1.43 4.36
C LYS A 1124 25.73 1.09 3.22
N ILE A 1125 25.28 0.35 2.19
CA ILE A 1125 26.09 0.02 1.02
C ILE A 1125 26.64 1.28 0.34
N ILE A 1126 25.79 2.29 0.13
CA ILE A 1126 26.20 3.56 -0.50
C ILE A 1126 27.21 4.30 0.37
N LYS A 1127 26.99 4.33 1.70
CA LYS A 1127 27.91 4.97 2.64
C LYS A 1127 29.27 4.26 2.65
N GLU A 1128 29.29 2.95 2.86
CA GLU A 1128 30.53 2.15 2.87
C GLU A 1128 31.32 2.31 1.57
N PHE A 1129 30.64 2.30 0.42
CA PHE A 1129 31.31 2.46 -0.86
C PHE A 1129 31.82 3.90 -1.08
N THR A 1130 31.10 4.91 -0.57
CA THR A 1130 31.59 6.29 -0.59
C THR A 1130 32.88 6.42 0.23
N ASP A 1131 32.88 5.92 1.47
CA ASP A 1131 34.03 5.95 2.36
C ASP A 1131 35.24 5.22 1.72
N GLU A 1132 34.99 4.09 1.04
CA GLU A 1132 36.00 3.35 0.29
C GLU A 1132 36.61 4.17 -0.86
N ILE A 1133 35.79 4.85 -1.66
CA ILE A 1133 36.27 5.71 -2.76
C ILE A 1133 37.07 6.92 -2.22
N GLU A 1134 36.69 7.49 -1.08
CA GLU A 1134 37.45 8.58 -0.44
C GLU A 1134 38.85 8.13 -0.02
N VAL A 1135 39.00 6.91 0.47
CA VAL A 1135 40.31 6.33 0.83
C VAL A 1135 41.17 6.06 -0.40
N ILE A 1136 40.59 5.56 -1.49
CA ILE A 1136 41.32 5.32 -2.76
C ILE A 1136 41.75 6.64 -3.42
N GLY A 1137 40.98 7.71 -3.19
CA GLY A 1137 41.14 9.00 -3.85
C GLY A 1137 40.44 9.07 -5.22
N TYR A 1138 40.46 10.25 -5.82
CA TYR A 1138 39.73 10.52 -7.05
C TYR A 1138 40.31 9.80 -8.27
N ASN A 1139 39.45 9.50 -9.24
CA ASN A 1139 39.87 8.82 -10.47
C ASN A 1139 40.89 9.69 -11.24
N PRO A 1140 42.04 9.17 -11.68
CA PRO A 1140 43.02 9.93 -12.47
C PRO A 1140 42.46 10.54 -13.77
N LEU A 1141 41.40 9.94 -14.33
CA LEU A 1141 40.69 10.42 -15.52
C LEU A 1141 39.57 11.41 -15.21
N ARG A 1142 39.39 11.79 -13.92
CA ARG A 1142 38.40 12.77 -13.49
C ARG A 1142 38.65 14.11 -14.14
N ARG A 1143 37.62 14.65 -14.78
CA ARG A 1143 37.59 16.06 -15.20
C ARG A 1143 37.30 16.92 -13.97
N CYS A 1144 38.32 17.56 -13.42
CA CYS A 1144 38.17 18.52 -12.33
C CYS A 1144 37.75 19.89 -12.89
N GLY A 1145 36.70 20.47 -12.30
CA GLY A 1145 36.23 21.82 -12.62
C GLY A 1145 37.02 22.88 -11.90
#